data_AF-A0A3P9IJU2-F1
#
_entry.id   AF-A0A3P9IJU2-F1
#
_cell.length_a   1.000
_cell.length_b   1.000
_cell.length_c   1.000
_cell.angle_alpha   90.00
_cell.angle_beta   90.00
_cell.angle_gamma   90.00
#
_symmetry.space_group_name_H-M   'P 1'
#
loop_
_entity.id
_entity.type
_entity.pdbx_description
1 polymer ?
#
loop_
_entity_poly.entity_id
_entity_poly.type
_entity_poly.pdbx_seq_one_letter_code
_entity_poly.pdbx_strand_id
1 'polypeptide(L)'
;MKKRSSISPDPGLELRRTENHRSQAPPGPSECISKGPEAVKAASRWTSQWSSYSRRRWMQKRKLAGIQVETKYRGLAEDEGGGEQIDETDTTNEKQFLNKKLLDHFRHLAATNQDTDQVDLQLLDGLISDGADPNSSDRYGQTVLHEICRLWSVDVMRFFLDRGADLLCSDQFGVTALHVASALDYQDMVQFLISQKADKDARTLLDCQTPLHYAAKNDAVGAIRLLLQAGASSSCTDYKNRTPLHLAANMERSEAARVLLELGAEAGVKDSDGQLCITALIGQMSPVAHLALNQFHVTDKVTRQQYFYLNLLQPETRFPEDNLQENSDETCGPPSALEEVVQEGKLDLIMHPVVIKLIQIKWKLYGRFGAWLLLILNFLFNVAWTTVAISVSVHRDEPDRYIFPQDWWRVLLVVLALLLTAEEVFRELQDILRSRRRLRLRRRWMERRLCDDLDFSHPMWPQEKSFFLDQITKVRRMRGSYSRDLWNVFDWLVYCLLAASFCVHMTDVFHPSDLLHALSLRLFSVSIIFLWLRLMKHVRAFRLMGPFIVMLGNIIGDVMCFLFLYAEIFIPYACSFWIIFGGSSSVPSMKTVPGLLYSLYRITLVDEYEYAAMVTMDEVMAPLLCGTFLAASSILCVNLLIALLTDTFQRVHDNSQANAVMQQAAVVLQVGSMTFLRRFYDEQYISKYCSPLADNITAVSGFHYETKDIKTQIKETLDQILVLQKDTWEAEPSR
;
A
#
# COMPACT_ATOMS: atom_id res chain seq x y z
N MET A 1 5.07 56.74 15.49
CA MET A 1 4.44 57.38 16.65
C MET A 1 3.35 56.45 17.19
N LYS A 2 3.45 56.06 18.48
CA LYS A 2 2.48 55.30 19.33
C LYS A 2 2.05 53.90 18.83
N LYS A 3 2.05 52.83 19.61
CA LYS A 3 2.57 52.50 20.96
C LYS A 3 2.51 50.95 21.06
N ARG A 4 3.49 50.35 21.76
CA ARG A 4 3.67 48.91 22.02
C ARG A 4 2.49 48.26 22.76
N SER A 5 2.29 46.96 22.53
CA SER A 5 1.95 45.99 23.58
C SER A 5 2.46 44.58 23.22
N SER A 6 3.59 44.24 23.82
CA SER A 6 4.19 42.92 23.92
C SER A 6 3.40 42.04 24.88
N ILE A 7 3.13 40.78 24.50
CA ILE A 7 2.66 39.74 25.41
C ILE A 7 3.73 38.65 25.43
N SER A 8 4.52 38.66 26.49
CA SER A 8 5.29 37.53 26.99
C SER A 8 4.47 36.79 28.06
N PRO A 9 4.67 35.48 28.26
CA PRO A 9 4.03 34.72 29.33
C PRO A 9 4.78 34.92 30.66
N ASP A 10 4.04 35.21 31.73
CA ASP A 10 4.55 35.30 33.09
C ASP A 10 4.42 33.97 33.87
N PRO A 11 5.19 33.79 34.97
CA PRO A 11 5.58 32.51 35.56
C PRO A 11 5.08 32.28 37.01
N GLY A 12 5.38 31.11 37.58
CA GLY A 12 5.21 30.73 39.02
C GLY A 12 4.01 29.81 39.26
N LEU A 13 4.00 28.76 40.07
CA LEU A 13 4.70 28.32 41.30
C LEU A 13 4.77 26.76 41.28
N GLU A 14 5.53 25.97 42.02
CA GLU A 14 6.65 26.06 42.96
C GLU A 14 7.12 24.59 43.11
N LEU A 15 8.37 24.28 42.75
CA LEU A 15 9.04 23.04 43.15
C LEU A 15 10.12 23.42 44.14
N ARG A 16 9.98 22.93 45.37
CA ARG A 16 10.91 23.18 46.47
C ARG A 16 12.21 22.42 46.22
N ARG A 17 13.29 23.21 46.20
CA ARG A 17 14.69 22.86 46.02
C ARG A 17 15.29 22.25 47.30
N THR A 18 16.17 21.27 47.11
CA THR A 18 17.41 21.05 47.88
C THR A 18 18.44 20.62 46.82
N GLU A 19 19.26 21.52 46.26
CA GLU A 19 20.65 21.84 46.70
C GLU A 19 21.47 20.57 47.00
N ASN A 20 22.63 20.24 46.41
CA ASN A 20 23.74 20.94 45.76
C ASN A 20 24.36 19.95 44.73
N HIS A 21 25.03 20.31 43.63
CA HIS A 21 26.32 20.99 43.55
C HIS A 21 26.63 21.45 42.12
N ARG A 22 27.52 22.46 42.07
CA ARG A 22 28.06 23.22 40.95
C ARG A 22 28.66 22.40 39.79
N SER A 23 28.48 23.02 38.63
CA SER A 23 29.05 22.82 37.30
C SER A 23 30.57 23.04 37.22
N GLN A 24 31.24 22.29 36.33
CA GLN A 24 32.29 22.81 35.42
C GLN A 24 32.28 22.03 34.09
N ALA A 25 32.36 22.80 32.99
CA ALA A 25 32.48 22.38 31.59
C ALA A 25 33.94 22.00 31.22
N PRO A 26 34.21 21.38 30.05
CA PRO A 26 35.44 20.62 29.80
C PRO A 26 36.56 21.47 29.17
N PRO A 27 37.84 21.04 29.25
CA PRO A 27 38.85 21.42 28.27
C PRO A 27 39.13 20.30 27.26
N GLY A 28 39.39 20.72 26.02
CA GLY A 28 39.92 19.90 24.93
C GLY A 28 41.42 19.60 25.05
N PRO A 29 42.03 18.96 24.03
CA PRO A 29 43.04 17.92 24.21
C PRO A 29 44.48 18.40 24.02
N SER A 30 45.42 17.85 24.81
CA SER A 30 46.85 17.80 24.47
C SER A 30 47.63 16.89 25.44
N GLU A 31 48.27 15.89 24.84
CA GLU A 31 49.61 15.33 25.13
C GLU A 31 49.97 14.71 26.50
N CYS A 32 50.28 13.41 26.40
CA CYS A 32 51.46 12.72 26.92
C CYS A 32 51.68 12.51 28.43
N ILE A 33 51.44 11.25 28.82
CA ILE A 33 52.30 10.38 29.65
C ILE A 33 52.83 11.00 30.95
N SER A 34 52.12 10.72 32.05
CA SER A 34 52.76 10.48 33.35
C SER A 34 52.01 9.37 34.10
N LYS A 35 52.66 8.21 34.26
CA LYS A 35 52.22 7.15 35.17
C LYS A 35 52.26 7.72 36.60
N GLY A 36 51.10 7.79 37.26
CA GLY A 36 50.99 8.36 38.61
C GLY A 36 49.72 7.94 39.35
N PRO A 37 49.61 8.27 40.65
CA PRO A 37 48.72 7.65 41.65
C PRO A 37 47.20 7.80 41.39
N GLU A 38 46.79 8.47 40.33
CA GLU A 38 45.39 8.62 39.93
C GLU A 38 44.84 7.36 39.26
N ALA A 39 45.66 6.60 38.52
CA ALA A 39 45.29 5.27 38.03
C ALA A 39 45.06 4.28 39.18
N VAL A 40 45.84 4.43 40.26
CA VAL A 40 45.70 3.64 41.49
C VAL A 40 44.45 4.05 42.29
N LYS A 41 44.08 5.34 42.29
CA LYS A 41 42.83 5.83 42.90
C LYS A 41 41.57 5.53 42.07
N ALA A 42 41.68 5.48 40.75
CA ALA A 42 40.63 4.99 39.87
C ALA A 42 40.45 3.48 40.07
N ALA A 43 41.54 2.69 40.03
CA ALA A 43 41.52 1.27 40.37
C ALA A 43 41.02 1.01 41.80
N SER A 44 41.34 1.87 42.78
CA SER A 44 40.85 1.75 44.16
C SER A 44 39.36 2.12 44.29
N ARG A 45 38.87 3.09 43.50
CA ARG A 45 37.44 3.41 43.44
C ARG A 45 36.66 2.28 42.78
N TRP A 46 37.18 1.69 41.72
CA TRP A 46 36.58 0.55 41.00
C TRP A 46 36.58 -0.72 41.85
N THR A 47 37.67 -0.99 42.59
CA THR A 47 37.74 -2.10 43.58
C THR A 47 36.89 -1.85 44.83
N SER A 48 36.72 -0.59 45.27
CA SER A 48 35.83 -0.25 46.39
C SER A 48 34.34 -0.38 46.04
N GLN A 49 33.95 -0.03 44.80
CA GLN A 49 32.61 -0.32 44.26
C GLN A 49 32.40 -1.84 44.21
N TRP A 50 33.39 -2.60 43.74
CA TRP A 50 33.41 -4.07 43.72
C TRP A 50 33.12 -4.73 45.08
N SER A 51 33.71 -4.24 46.17
CA SER A 51 33.47 -4.78 47.53
C SER A 51 32.03 -4.59 48.04
N SER A 52 31.27 -3.68 47.41
CA SER A 52 29.86 -3.45 47.70
C SER A 52 28.94 -4.27 46.79
N TYR A 53 29.39 -4.62 45.57
CA TYR A 53 28.62 -5.41 44.59
C TYR A 53 28.64 -6.91 44.87
N SER A 54 29.75 -7.44 45.39
CA SER A 54 29.81 -8.81 45.93
C SER A 54 28.87 -9.06 47.13
N ARG A 55 28.19 -8.03 47.64
CA ARG A 55 27.17 -8.14 48.68
C ARG A 55 25.74 -8.35 48.16
N ARG A 56 25.45 -8.11 46.88
CA ARG A 56 24.16 -8.49 46.29
C ARG A 56 24.26 -9.91 45.75
N ARG A 57 23.83 -10.84 46.61
CA ARG A 57 23.91 -12.29 46.43
C ARG A 57 23.10 -12.83 45.23
N TRP A 58 22.14 -12.04 44.77
CA TRP A 58 21.15 -12.45 43.79
C TRP A 58 20.89 -11.32 42.79
N MET A 59 20.90 -11.65 41.50
CA MET A 59 20.62 -10.69 40.44
C MET A 59 19.30 -11.03 39.75
N GLN A 60 18.37 -10.08 39.81
CA GLN A 60 17.02 -10.26 39.30
C GLN A 60 16.97 -10.12 37.77
N LYS A 61 16.11 -10.95 37.16
CA LYS A 61 15.76 -10.91 35.75
C LYS A 61 15.26 -9.53 35.30
N ARG A 62 15.61 -9.12 34.08
CA ARG A 62 15.05 -7.92 33.43
C ARG A 62 13.59 -8.17 33.04
N LYS A 63 12.71 -7.20 33.28
CA LYS A 63 11.36 -7.18 32.67
C LYS A 63 11.49 -6.90 31.16
N LEU A 64 11.05 -7.85 30.34
CA LEU A 64 10.88 -7.66 28.88
C LEU A 64 9.72 -6.67 28.66
N ALA A 65 10.04 -5.37 28.59
CA ALA A 65 9.03 -4.37 28.25
C ALA A 65 8.71 -4.46 26.75
N GLY A 66 7.50 -4.90 26.42
CA GLY A 66 6.93 -4.74 25.07
C GLY A 66 7.14 -5.87 24.06
N ILE A 67 7.81 -6.98 24.40
CA ILE A 67 7.95 -8.14 23.50
C ILE A 67 6.85 -9.16 23.83
N GLN A 68 5.81 -9.25 22.99
CA GLN A 68 4.86 -10.36 23.04
C GLN A 68 5.55 -11.62 22.52
N VAL A 69 6.22 -12.37 23.40
CA VAL A 69 6.78 -13.67 23.05
C VAL A 69 5.65 -14.71 23.15
N GLU A 70 4.92 -14.96 22.06
CA GLU A 70 3.82 -15.96 22.01
C GLU A 70 4.32 -17.40 22.28
N THR A 71 5.59 -17.69 22.02
CA THR A 71 6.21 -19.01 22.25
C THR A 71 7.20 -18.97 23.40
N LYS A 72 6.92 -19.70 24.48
CA LYS A 72 7.83 -19.83 25.63
C LYS A 72 9.24 -20.25 25.18
N TYR A 73 10.20 -19.32 25.27
CA TYR A 73 11.62 -19.60 25.02
C TYR A 73 12.11 -20.63 26.05
N ARG A 74 12.77 -21.70 25.59
CA ARG A 74 13.17 -22.83 26.43
C ARG A 74 14.59 -22.71 27.01
N GLY A 75 15.27 -21.59 26.80
CA GLY A 75 16.68 -21.44 27.18
C GLY A 75 17.62 -22.17 26.22
N LEU A 76 18.84 -22.40 26.69
CA LEU A 76 19.89 -23.16 26.00
C LEU A 76 19.41 -24.58 25.65
N ALA A 77 19.83 -25.10 24.50
CA ALA A 77 19.35 -26.39 24.02
C ALA A 77 19.93 -27.59 24.79
N GLU A 78 19.17 -28.70 24.82
CA GLU A 78 19.60 -30.00 25.37
C GLU A 78 20.26 -30.86 24.28
N ASP A 79 21.24 -31.66 24.65
CA ASP A 79 21.89 -32.61 23.75
C ASP A 79 20.95 -33.82 23.50
N GLU A 80 20.29 -33.87 22.33
CA GLU A 80 19.48 -35.01 21.91
C GLU A 80 20.39 -36.15 21.39
N GLY A 81 21.00 -36.90 22.30
CA GLY A 81 21.75 -38.10 21.96
C GLY A 81 22.94 -38.35 22.88
N GLY A 82 22.79 -39.29 23.81
CA GLY A 82 23.85 -39.72 24.71
C GLY A 82 23.49 -40.93 25.56
N GLY A 83 22.69 -41.85 25.02
CA GLY A 83 22.65 -43.22 25.51
C GLY A 83 23.53 -44.06 24.60
N GLU A 84 24.86 -43.99 24.75
CA GLU A 84 25.76 -45.06 24.32
C GLU A 84 27.19 -44.89 24.87
N GLN A 85 27.60 -45.92 25.61
CA GLN A 85 28.95 -46.37 26.01
C GLN A 85 29.95 -45.36 26.60
N ILE A 86 29.95 -45.42 27.93
CA ILE A 86 30.94 -44.89 28.87
C ILE A 86 32.19 -45.78 28.81
N ASP A 87 33.28 -45.28 28.23
CA ASP A 87 34.63 -45.61 28.69
C ASP A 87 35.64 -44.52 28.29
N GLU A 88 36.56 -44.23 29.23
CA GLU A 88 37.75 -43.35 29.19
C GLU A 88 37.73 -41.93 29.83
N THR A 89 38.43 -41.85 30.98
CA THR A 89 39.00 -40.71 31.75
C THR A 89 38.08 -39.87 32.68
N ASP A 90 38.15 -40.15 33.99
CA ASP A 90 37.35 -39.51 35.08
C ASP A 90 37.38 -37.97 35.11
N THR A 91 38.52 -37.34 34.78
CA THR A 91 38.67 -35.88 34.89
C THR A 91 37.98 -35.10 33.76
N THR A 92 37.90 -35.67 32.56
CA THR A 92 37.18 -35.09 31.43
C THR A 92 35.67 -35.17 31.66
N ASN A 93 35.21 -36.26 32.27
CA ASN A 93 33.82 -36.49 32.64
C ASN A 93 33.34 -35.54 33.74
N GLU A 94 34.17 -35.27 34.75
CA GLU A 94 33.84 -34.32 35.82
C GLU A 94 33.67 -32.89 35.29
N LYS A 95 34.56 -32.44 34.42
CA LYS A 95 34.44 -31.12 33.76
C LYS A 95 33.20 -31.02 32.87
N GLN A 96 32.91 -32.05 32.08
CA GLN A 96 31.69 -32.09 31.27
C GLN A 96 30.43 -32.06 32.13
N PHE A 97 30.42 -32.75 33.27
CA PHE A 97 29.33 -32.71 34.24
C PHE A 97 29.15 -31.32 34.85
N LEU A 98 30.24 -30.66 35.26
CA LEU A 98 30.22 -29.29 35.79
C LEU A 98 29.72 -28.28 34.74
N ASN A 99 30.18 -28.40 33.49
CA ASN A 99 29.70 -27.60 32.36
C ASN A 99 28.21 -27.81 32.11
N LYS A 100 27.75 -29.07 32.10
CA LYS A 100 26.33 -29.40 31.95
C LYS A 100 25.50 -28.79 33.08
N LYS A 101 25.96 -28.86 34.33
CA LYS A 101 25.30 -28.28 35.50
C LYS A 101 25.22 -26.74 35.42
N LEU A 102 26.28 -26.09 34.93
CA LEU A 102 26.31 -24.65 34.67
C LEU A 102 25.23 -24.27 33.64
N LEU A 103 25.17 -24.97 32.50
CA LEU A 103 24.18 -24.72 31.45
C LEU A 103 22.75 -25.05 31.93
N ASP A 104 22.56 -26.17 32.65
CA ASP A 104 21.28 -26.59 33.22
C ASP A 104 20.71 -25.57 34.20
N HIS A 105 21.57 -24.87 34.96
CA HIS A 105 21.14 -23.78 35.83
C HIS A 105 20.43 -22.67 35.03
N PHE A 106 21.03 -22.23 33.93
CA PHE A 106 20.42 -21.22 33.04
C PHE A 106 19.20 -21.78 32.29
N ARG A 107 19.20 -23.06 31.89
CA ARG A 107 18.02 -23.72 31.29
C ARG A 107 16.84 -23.73 32.26
N HIS A 108 17.05 -24.08 33.52
CA HIS A 108 16.00 -24.12 34.52
C HIS A 108 15.40 -22.72 34.76
N LEU A 109 16.25 -21.70 34.85
CA LEU A 109 15.79 -20.31 35.01
C LEU A 109 14.99 -19.85 33.77
N ALA A 110 15.46 -20.17 32.56
CA ALA A 110 14.73 -19.86 31.33
C ALA A 110 13.38 -20.62 31.25
N ALA A 111 13.34 -21.88 31.65
CA ALA A 111 12.13 -22.70 31.66
C ALA A 111 11.10 -22.24 32.70
N THR A 112 11.53 -21.72 33.83
CA THR A 112 10.65 -21.16 34.87
C THR A 112 10.01 -19.87 34.39
N ASN A 113 10.79 -19.03 33.69
CA ASN A 113 10.37 -17.80 33.02
C ASN A 113 9.63 -16.81 33.94
N GLN A 114 9.92 -16.78 35.24
CA GLN A 114 9.27 -15.87 36.20
C GLN A 114 10.06 -14.56 36.33
N ASP A 115 9.36 -13.45 36.56
CA ASP A 115 9.99 -12.12 36.79
C ASP A 115 10.78 -12.04 38.11
N THR A 116 10.57 -13.01 39.00
CA THR A 116 11.25 -13.15 40.29
C THR A 116 12.51 -14.00 40.22
N ASP A 117 12.82 -14.58 39.06
CA ASP A 117 13.99 -15.43 38.89
C ASP A 117 15.28 -14.63 39.17
N GLN A 118 16.16 -15.24 39.96
CA GLN A 118 17.41 -14.64 40.40
C GLN A 118 18.57 -15.60 40.10
N VAL A 119 19.65 -15.07 39.54
CA VAL A 119 20.91 -15.81 39.39
C VAL A 119 21.69 -15.74 40.70
N ASP A 120 22.07 -16.91 41.22
CA ASP A 120 22.95 -17.05 42.39
C ASP A 120 24.42 -16.99 41.95
N LEU A 121 25.06 -15.85 42.18
CA LEU A 121 26.46 -15.66 41.81
C LEU A 121 27.41 -16.53 42.65
N GLN A 122 27.03 -16.94 43.87
CA GLN A 122 27.88 -17.79 44.71
C GLN A 122 27.91 -19.23 44.20
N LEU A 123 26.75 -19.74 43.79
CA LEU A 123 26.66 -21.06 43.16
C LEU A 123 27.51 -21.10 41.89
N LEU A 124 27.40 -20.06 41.05
CA LEU A 124 28.18 -19.95 39.82
C LEU A 124 29.69 -19.80 40.07
N ASP A 125 30.07 -19.02 41.08
CA ASP A 125 31.47 -18.86 41.48
C ASP A 125 32.07 -20.19 41.95
N GLY A 126 31.31 -20.97 42.73
CA GLY A 126 31.68 -22.32 43.13
C GLY A 126 31.88 -23.23 41.93
N LEU A 127 30.91 -23.31 41.01
CA LEU A 127 31.00 -24.15 39.83
C LEU A 127 32.21 -23.82 38.94
N ILE A 128 32.50 -22.54 38.72
CA ILE A 128 33.65 -22.11 37.91
C ILE A 128 34.97 -22.38 38.65
N SER A 129 35.01 -22.15 39.97
CA SER A 129 36.18 -22.47 40.80
C SER A 129 36.46 -23.97 40.87
N ASP A 130 35.42 -24.79 40.84
CA ASP A 130 35.48 -26.26 40.81
C ASP A 130 35.91 -26.80 39.42
N GLY A 131 36.05 -25.94 38.41
CA GLY A 131 36.60 -26.27 37.10
C GLY A 131 35.60 -26.27 35.94
N ALA A 132 34.38 -25.71 36.12
CA ALA A 132 33.48 -25.44 35.01
C ALA A 132 34.07 -24.37 34.07
N ASP A 133 34.02 -24.62 32.77
CA ASP A 133 34.44 -23.66 31.75
C ASP A 133 33.31 -22.62 31.52
N PRO A 134 33.55 -21.32 31.78
CA PRO A 134 32.56 -20.28 31.49
C PRO A 134 32.24 -20.13 29.99
N ASN A 135 33.07 -20.70 29.11
CA ASN A 135 32.87 -20.74 27.65
C ASN A 135 32.20 -22.01 27.15
N SER A 136 31.74 -22.87 28.07
CA SER A 136 30.92 -24.03 27.70
C SER A 136 29.67 -23.59 26.93
N SER A 137 29.29 -24.42 25.95
CA SER A 137 28.21 -24.13 25.02
C SER A 137 27.21 -25.27 24.92
N ASP A 138 25.99 -24.97 24.47
CA ASP A 138 25.00 -25.98 24.12
C ASP A 138 25.27 -26.65 22.75
N ARG A 139 24.38 -27.57 22.33
CA ARG A 139 24.46 -28.27 21.03
C ARG A 139 24.54 -27.36 19.79
N TYR A 140 24.10 -26.10 19.91
CA TYR A 140 24.13 -25.12 18.83
C TYR A 140 25.30 -24.13 18.99
N GLY A 141 26.16 -24.32 19.99
CA GLY A 141 27.29 -23.44 20.28
C GLY A 141 26.91 -22.19 21.09
N GLN A 142 25.70 -22.08 21.64
CA GLN A 142 25.33 -20.95 22.48
C GLN A 142 25.97 -21.07 23.86
N THR A 143 26.81 -20.09 24.20
CA THR A 143 27.43 -19.97 25.52
C THR A 143 26.48 -19.30 26.53
N VAL A 144 26.86 -19.36 27.81
CA VAL A 144 26.13 -18.65 28.88
C VAL A 144 26.01 -17.14 28.61
N LEU A 145 27.00 -16.53 27.95
CA LEU A 145 26.96 -15.11 27.58
C LEU A 145 25.80 -14.76 26.64
N HIS A 146 25.42 -15.68 25.74
CA HIS A 146 24.26 -15.49 24.88
C HIS A 146 22.97 -15.40 25.69
N GLU A 147 22.80 -16.26 26.69
CA GLU A 147 21.64 -16.24 27.59
C GLU A 147 21.64 -15.01 28.50
N ILE A 148 22.82 -14.59 28.98
CA ILE A 148 22.98 -13.35 29.74
C ILE A 148 22.49 -12.14 28.94
N CYS A 149 22.89 -12.02 27.67
CA CYS A 149 22.43 -10.95 26.79
C CYS A 149 20.91 -10.94 26.54
N ARG A 150 20.20 -12.05 26.79
CA ARG A 150 18.74 -12.09 26.62
C ARG A 150 17.99 -11.52 27.80
N LEU A 151 18.33 -11.96 29.01
CA LEU A 151 17.45 -11.83 30.17
C LEU A 151 18.11 -11.19 31.40
N TRP A 152 19.44 -11.18 31.48
CA TRP A 152 20.18 -10.90 32.71
C TRP A 152 20.93 -9.58 32.66
N SER A 153 21.23 -9.02 33.83
CA SER A 153 21.87 -7.70 33.93
C SER A 153 23.31 -7.66 33.41
N VAL A 154 23.78 -6.47 33.03
CA VAL A 154 25.18 -6.18 32.66
C VAL A 154 26.17 -6.60 33.76
N ASP A 155 25.76 -6.59 35.01
CA ASP A 155 26.62 -7.01 36.11
C ASP A 155 26.89 -8.52 36.10
N VAL A 156 25.93 -9.34 35.68
CA VAL A 156 26.14 -10.79 35.47
C VAL A 156 27.10 -11.00 34.30
N MET A 157 26.98 -10.22 33.23
CA MET A 157 27.94 -10.24 32.11
C MET A 157 29.35 -9.93 32.60
N ARG A 158 29.55 -8.88 33.40
CA ARG A 158 30.85 -8.54 33.99
C ARG A 158 31.43 -9.68 34.82
N PHE A 159 30.61 -10.28 35.70
CA PHE A 159 31.01 -11.40 36.54
C PHE A 159 31.63 -12.57 35.75
N PHE A 160 31.05 -12.91 34.60
CA PHE A 160 31.56 -13.96 33.72
C PHE A 160 32.81 -13.54 32.96
N LEU A 161 32.87 -12.30 32.45
CA LEU A 161 34.07 -11.77 31.79
C LEU A 161 35.29 -11.74 32.73
N ASP A 162 35.08 -11.34 33.99
CA ASP A 162 36.12 -11.33 35.03
C ASP A 162 36.65 -12.75 35.35
N ARG A 163 35.87 -13.79 35.02
CA ARG A 163 36.20 -15.21 35.21
C ARG A 163 36.71 -15.90 33.94
N GLY A 164 37.06 -15.14 32.92
CA GLY A 164 37.67 -15.66 31.69
C GLY A 164 36.66 -16.11 30.62
N ALA A 165 35.40 -15.67 30.70
CA ALA A 165 34.49 -15.81 29.57
C ALA A 165 34.97 -14.96 28.38
N ASP A 166 34.92 -15.52 27.18
CA ASP A 166 35.29 -14.85 25.94
C ASP A 166 34.05 -14.23 25.28
N LEU A 167 34.11 -12.90 25.12
CA LEU A 167 33.04 -12.11 24.50
C LEU A 167 32.93 -12.34 22.99
N LEU A 168 34.00 -12.80 22.36
CA LEU A 168 34.08 -13.00 20.91
C LEU A 168 33.56 -14.38 20.47
N CYS A 169 33.28 -15.28 21.42
CA CYS A 169 32.66 -16.57 21.11
C CYS A 169 31.31 -16.36 20.43
N SER A 170 31.22 -16.82 19.18
CA SER A 170 29.97 -16.96 18.46
C SER A 170 29.42 -18.38 18.57
N ASP A 171 28.11 -18.54 18.40
CA ASP A 171 27.51 -19.86 18.23
C ASP A 171 27.88 -20.48 16.87
N GLN A 172 27.40 -21.71 16.59
CA GLN A 172 27.69 -22.44 15.34
C GLN A 172 27.19 -21.71 14.08
N PHE A 173 26.28 -20.75 14.24
CA PHE A 173 25.72 -19.94 13.17
C PHE A 173 26.41 -18.57 13.05
N GLY A 174 27.42 -18.29 13.89
CA GLY A 174 28.14 -17.02 13.90
C GLY A 174 27.41 -15.90 14.64
N VAL A 175 26.35 -16.23 15.39
CA VAL A 175 25.65 -15.25 16.22
C VAL A 175 26.52 -14.98 17.44
N THR A 176 26.76 -13.71 17.73
CA THR A 176 27.53 -13.28 18.91
C THR A 176 26.62 -12.73 20.01
N ALA A 177 27.16 -12.54 21.22
CA ALA A 177 26.46 -11.87 22.32
C ALA A 177 25.89 -10.48 21.92
N LEU A 178 26.59 -9.74 21.05
CA LEU A 178 26.12 -8.44 20.56
C LEU A 178 24.92 -8.56 19.62
N HIS A 179 24.87 -9.59 18.77
CA HIS A 179 23.71 -9.87 17.93
C HIS A 179 22.45 -10.09 18.77
N VAL A 180 22.57 -10.90 19.83
CA VAL A 180 21.45 -11.22 20.73
C VAL A 180 20.97 -9.99 21.49
N ALA A 181 21.89 -9.20 22.07
CA ALA A 181 21.55 -7.97 22.78
C ALA A 181 20.88 -6.94 21.86
N SER A 182 21.34 -6.86 20.60
CA SER A 182 20.81 -5.96 19.58
C SER A 182 19.40 -6.37 19.13
N ALA A 183 19.14 -7.67 18.95
CA ALA A 183 17.83 -8.19 18.58
C ALA A 183 16.74 -7.92 19.64
N LEU A 184 17.12 -7.86 20.92
CA LEU A 184 16.18 -7.70 22.05
C LEU A 184 16.09 -6.26 22.58
N ASP A 185 16.64 -5.29 21.84
CA ASP A 185 16.75 -3.89 22.24
C ASP A 185 17.32 -3.71 23.66
N TYR A 186 18.34 -4.49 24.01
CA TYR A 186 18.98 -4.37 25.31
C TYR A 186 20.05 -3.29 25.31
N GLN A 187 19.61 -2.03 25.33
CA GLN A 187 20.45 -0.84 25.20
C GLN A 187 21.65 -0.81 26.14
N ASP A 188 21.46 -1.05 27.44
CA ASP A 188 22.57 -1.04 28.42
C ASP A 188 23.62 -2.12 28.10
N MET A 189 23.17 -3.31 27.68
CA MET A 189 24.07 -4.40 27.30
C MET A 189 24.77 -4.11 25.97
N VAL A 190 24.06 -3.59 24.96
CA VAL A 190 24.66 -3.16 23.69
C VAL A 190 25.73 -2.10 23.95
N GLN A 191 25.45 -1.09 24.76
CA GLN A 191 26.41 -0.06 25.13
C GLN A 191 27.62 -0.65 25.88
N PHE A 192 27.38 -1.56 26.81
CA PHE A 192 28.45 -2.25 27.53
C PHE A 192 29.33 -3.08 26.59
N LEU A 193 28.74 -3.90 25.72
CA LEU A 193 29.46 -4.74 24.76
C LEU A 193 30.30 -3.91 23.80
N ILE A 194 29.75 -2.80 23.28
CA ILE A 194 30.50 -1.84 22.46
C ILE A 194 31.68 -1.24 23.25
N SER A 195 31.48 -0.91 24.54
CA SER A 195 32.56 -0.40 25.40
C SER A 195 33.68 -1.43 25.64
N GLN A 196 33.34 -2.72 25.62
CA GLN A 196 34.27 -3.85 25.69
C GLN A 196 34.86 -4.22 24.31
N LYS A 197 34.71 -3.36 23.30
CA LYS A 197 35.21 -3.56 21.93
C LYS A 197 34.66 -4.81 21.24
N ALA A 198 33.42 -5.20 21.53
CA ALA A 198 32.72 -6.19 20.73
C ALA A 198 32.68 -5.74 19.26
N ASP A 199 32.85 -6.68 18.34
CA ASP A 199 32.80 -6.40 16.91
C ASP A 199 31.35 -6.09 16.47
N LYS A 200 31.11 -4.80 16.17
CA LYS A 200 29.82 -4.28 15.72
C LYS A 200 29.50 -4.63 14.27
N ASP A 201 30.50 -5.07 13.51
CA ASP A 201 30.38 -5.48 12.10
C ASP A 201 30.53 -7.01 11.94
N ALA A 202 30.53 -7.76 13.06
CA ALA A 202 30.56 -9.21 13.09
C ALA A 202 29.45 -9.78 12.19
N ARG A 203 29.78 -10.78 11.38
CA ARG A 203 28.83 -11.41 10.45
C ARG A 203 28.51 -12.83 10.89
N THR A 204 27.22 -13.16 10.87
CA THR A 204 26.76 -14.54 10.98
C THR A 204 27.24 -15.39 9.79
N LEU A 205 27.41 -16.69 9.98
CA LEU A 205 28.00 -17.58 8.97
C LEU A 205 27.09 -17.80 7.76
N LEU A 206 25.79 -17.97 7.99
CA LEU A 206 24.87 -18.40 6.93
C LEU A 206 24.28 -17.21 6.16
N ASP A 207 23.64 -16.28 6.87
CA ASP A 207 22.93 -15.13 6.32
C ASP A 207 23.81 -13.88 6.20
N CYS A 208 25.06 -13.90 6.68
CA CYS A 208 25.99 -12.78 6.63
C CYS A 208 25.43 -11.48 7.26
N GLN A 209 24.54 -11.61 8.24
CA GLN A 209 23.90 -10.50 8.92
C GLN A 209 24.79 -9.96 10.04
N THR A 210 24.69 -8.65 10.28
CA THR A 210 25.40 -7.94 11.35
C THR A 210 24.47 -7.67 12.54
N PRO A 211 24.98 -7.24 13.70
CA PRO A 211 24.14 -6.83 14.82
C PRO A 211 23.10 -5.75 14.45
N LEU A 212 23.43 -4.87 13.48
CA LEU A 212 22.51 -3.86 12.98
C LEU A 212 21.35 -4.48 12.16
N HIS A 213 21.60 -5.53 11.38
CA HIS A 213 20.55 -6.30 10.70
C HIS A 213 19.60 -6.95 11.72
N TYR A 214 20.16 -7.52 12.78
CA TYR A 214 19.40 -8.15 13.85
C TYR A 214 18.54 -7.15 14.64
N ALA A 215 19.05 -5.95 14.87
CA ALA A 215 18.28 -4.87 15.47
C ALA A 215 17.14 -4.42 14.54
N ALA A 216 17.43 -4.27 13.25
CA ALA A 216 16.45 -3.85 12.23
C ALA A 216 15.30 -4.86 12.05
N LYS A 217 15.59 -6.16 12.01
CA LYS A 217 14.56 -7.21 11.83
C LYS A 217 13.64 -7.40 13.04
N ASN A 218 14.04 -6.91 14.22
CA ASN A 218 13.30 -7.03 15.47
C ASN A 218 12.72 -5.71 16.02
N ASP A 219 12.77 -4.62 15.24
CA ASP A 219 12.28 -3.30 15.67
C ASP A 219 13.03 -2.69 16.87
N ALA A 220 14.30 -3.08 17.07
CA ALA A 220 15.11 -2.66 18.20
C ALA A 220 15.73 -1.26 18.00
N VAL A 221 14.89 -0.23 18.10
CA VAL A 221 15.23 1.17 17.82
C VAL A 221 16.40 1.69 18.66
N GLY A 222 16.46 1.34 19.94
CA GLY A 222 17.54 1.78 20.82
C GLY A 222 18.89 1.20 20.41
N ALA A 223 18.93 -0.10 20.12
CA ALA A 223 20.11 -0.78 19.61
C ALA A 223 20.57 -0.19 18.27
N ILE A 224 19.65 0.10 17.33
CA ILE A 224 19.97 0.76 16.05
C ILE A 224 20.68 2.09 16.28
N ARG A 225 20.15 2.95 17.17
CA ARG A 225 20.76 4.25 17.47
C ARG A 225 22.17 4.08 18.06
N LEU A 226 22.35 3.17 19.01
CA LEU A 226 23.64 2.93 19.65
C LEU A 226 24.68 2.36 18.67
N LEU A 227 24.30 1.40 17.84
CA LEU A 227 25.21 0.78 16.85
C LEU A 227 25.68 1.80 15.81
N LEU A 228 24.76 2.61 15.26
CA LEU A 228 25.11 3.65 14.28
C LEU A 228 25.95 4.78 14.90
N GLN A 229 25.66 5.18 16.15
CA GLN A 229 26.49 6.13 16.90
C GLN A 229 27.89 5.58 17.17
N ALA A 230 28.02 4.26 17.38
CA ALA A 230 29.30 3.57 17.52
C ALA A 230 30.04 3.37 16.19
N GLY A 231 29.48 3.84 15.07
CA GLY A 231 30.08 3.79 13.74
C GLY A 231 29.89 2.47 13.00
N ALA A 232 28.85 1.69 13.32
CA ALA A 232 28.44 0.58 12.46
C ALA A 232 27.97 1.10 11.10
N SER A 233 28.25 0.37 10.02
CA SER A 233 27.87 0.82 8.67
C SER A 233 26.38 0.63 8.41
N SER A 234 25.66 1.69 8.04
CA SER A 234 24.26 1.60 7.57
C SER A 234 24.12 0.96 6.20
N SER A 235 25.21 0.92 5.42
CA SER A 235 25.29 0.30 4.09
C SER A 235 25.82 -1.14 4.12
N CYS A 236 25.91 -1.76 5.31
CA CYS A 236 26.26 -3.16 5.41
C CYS A 236 25.22 -4.03 4.69
N THR A 237 25.65 -5.20 4.20
CA THR A 237 24.80 -6.08 3.39
C THR A 237 24.87 -7.53 3.85
N ASP A 238 23.72 -8.20 3.81
CA ASP A 238 23.56 -9.63 4.06
C ASP A 238 23.89 -10.48 2.81
N TYR A 239 23.66 -11.80 2.88
CA TYR A 239 23.93 -12.76 1.80
C TYR A 239 23.19 -12.48 0.48
N LYS A 240 22.09 -11.73 0.50
CA LYS A 240 21.31 -11.27 -0.66
C LYS A 240 21.62 -9.83 -1.04
N ASN A 241 22.72 -9.26 -0.54
CA ASN A 241 23.04 -7.84 -0.68
C ASN A 241 21.97 -6.90 -0.11
N ARG A 242 21.16 -7.35 0.86
CA ARG A 242 20.11 -6.53 1.49
C ARG A 242 20.73 -5.73 2.62
N THR A 243 20.35 -4.46 2.71
CA THR A 243 20.74 -3.58 3.84
C THR A 243 19.84 -3.79 5.06
N PRO A 244 20.21 -3.30 6.26
CA PRO A 244 19.33 -3.35 7.43
C PRO A 244 17.95 -2.73 7.17
N LEU A 245 17.87 -1.68 6.34
CA LEU A 245 16.62 -1.05 5.95
C LEU A 245 15.74 -1.99 5.09
N HIS A 246 16.34 -2.80 4.21
CA HIS A 246 15.60 -3.82 3.45
C HIS A 246 15.01 -4.89 4.36
N LEU A 247 15.76 -5.35 5.37
CA LEU A 247 15.23 -6.33 6.31
C LEU A 247 14.09 -5.75 7.16
N ALA A 248 14.24 -4.51 7.65
CA ALA A 248 13.16 -3.82 8.34
C ALA A 248 11.90 -3.70 7.47
N ALA A 249 12.06 -3.39 6.17
CA ALA A 249 10.96 -3.35 5.21
C ALA A 249 10.29 -4.72 5.02
N ASN A 250 11.07 -5.78 4.77
CA ASN A 250 10.56 -7.14 4.52
C ASN A 250 9.91 -7.78 5.76
N MET A 251 10.37 -7.41 6.96
CA MET A 251 9.85 -7.89 8.25
C MET A 251 8.75 -7.00 8.84
N GLU A 252 8.28 -5.99 8.09
CA GLU A 252 7.23 -5.05 8.52
C GLU A 252 7.58 -4.27 9.81
N ARG A 253 8.86 -3.94 10.03
CA ARG A 253 9.37 -3.19 11.20
C ARG A 253 9.40 -1.68 10.95
N SER A 254 8.26 -1.03 11.11
CA SER A 254 8.05 0.38 10.75
C SER A 254 8.92 1.35 11.56
N GLU A 255 9.11 1.11 12.85
CA GLU A 255 9.87 2.02 13.73
C GLU A 255 11.37 1.93 13.44
N ALA A 256 11.92 0.73 13.29
CA ALA A 256 13.29 0.52 12.83
C ALA A 256 13.53 1.14 11.46
N ALA A 257 12.65 0.91 10.48
CA ALA A 257 12.79 1.48 9.15
C ALA A 257 12.77 3.02 9.17
N ARG A 258 11.87 3.63 9.95
CA ARG A 258 11.80 5.08 10.14
C ARG A 258 13.11 5.63 10.70
N VAL A 259 13.62 5.04 11.77
CA VAL A 259 14.85 5.51 12.43
C VAL A 259 16.09 5.30 11.55
N LEU A 260 16.17 4.20 10.81
CA LEU A 260 17.24 3.99 9.83
C LEU A 260 17.23 5.09 8.76
N LEU A 261 16.07 5.48 8.23
CA LEU A 261 15.95 6.57 7.25
C LEU A 261 16.31 7.93 7.85
N GLU A 262 15.89 8.23 9.09
CA GLU A 262 16.28 9.45 9.82
C GLU A 262 17.80 9.54 10.03
N LEU A 263 18.45 8.40 10.22
CA LEU A 263 19.90 8.28 10.40
C LEU A 263 20.66 8.12 9.07
N GLY A 264 20.00 8.35 7.93
CA GLY A 264 20.65 8.45 6.62
C GLY A 264 20.83 7.13 5.87
N ALA A 265 20.09 6.07 6.21
CA ALA A 265 20.08 4.85 5.39
C ALA A 265 19.47 5.11 4.00
N GLU A 266 20.10 4.59 2.96
CA GLU A 266 19.68 4.80 1.56
C GLU A 266 18.53 3.87 1.15
N ALA A 267 17.44 4.44 0.61
CA ALA A 267 16.29 3.69 0.11
C ALA A 267 16.39 3.29 -1.39
N GLY A 268 17.39 3.81 -2.12
CA GLY A 268 17.58 3.56 -3.56
C GLY A 268 18.43 2.34 -3.90
N VAL A 269 18.89 1.59 -2.90
CA VAL A 269 19.78 0.43 -3.07
C VAL A 269 18.99 -0.78 -3.56
N LYS A 270 19.60 -1.60 -4.42
CA LYS A 270 19.05 -2.87 -4.93
C LYS A 270 19.70 -4.08 -4.24
N ASP A 271 18.93 -5.14 -4.07
CA ASP A 271 19.44 -6.44 -3.62
C ASP A 271 19.86 -7.35 -4.80
N SER A 272 20.28 -8.58 -4.49
CA SER A 272 20.71 -9.59 -5.48
C SER A 272 19.59 -10.00 -6.46
N ASP A 273 18.33 -9.95 -6.01
CA ASP A 273 17.17 -10.25 -6.83
C ASP A 273 16.76 -9.04 -7.71
N GLY A 274 17.38 -7.88 -7.49
CA GLY A 274 17.13 -6.62 -8.17
C GLY A 274 15.99 -5.78 -7.55
N GLN A 275 15.44 -6.19 -6.41
CA GLN A 275 14.40 -5.44 -5.70
C GLN A 275 15.04 -4.22 -5.05
N LEU A 276 14.45 -3.05 -5.26
CA LEU A 276 14.87 -1.81 -4.61
C LEU A 276 14.31 -1.74 -3.19
N CYS A 277 15.06 -1.15 -2.26
CA CYS A 277 14.57 -0.97 -0.88
C CYS A 277 13.23 -0.22 -0.84
N ILE A 278 13.11 0.85 -1.63
CA ILE A 278 11.88 1.62 -1.74
C ILE A 278 10.68 0.80 -2.21
N THR A 279 10.87 -0.22 -3.07
CA THR A 279 9.74 -1.05 -3.53
C THR A 279 9.25 -1.97 -2.41
N ALA A 280 10.16 -2.50 -1.58
CA ALA A 280 9.79 -3.22 -0.37
C ALA A 280 9.01 -2.34 0.62
N LEU A 281 9.48 -1.10 0.84
CA LEU A 281 8.81 -0.13 1.70
C LEU A 281 7.40 0.22 1.21
N ILE A 282 7.23 0.46 -0.10
CA ILE A 282 5.92 0.79 -0.69
C ILE A 282 4.89 -0.33 -0.46
N GLY A 283 5.30 -1.59 -0.65
CA GLY A 283 4.42 -2.73 -0.49
C GLY A 283 3.94 -2.88 0.95
N GLN A 284 4.87 -2.85 1.91
CA GLN A 284 4.61 -3.21 3.30
C GLN A 284 4.23 -2.02 4.19
N MET A 285 4.83 -0.84 4.01
CA MET A 285 4.75 0.29 4.96
C MET A 285 4.60 1.65 4.27
N SER A 286 3.36 2.03 3.98
CA SER A 286 3.03 3.28 3.28
C SER A 286 3.59 4.57 3.94
N PRO A 287 3.44 4.79 5.27
CA PRO A 287 3.93 6.03 5.89
C PRO A 287 5.45 6.17 5.84
N VAL A 288 6.17 5.06 6.03
CA VAL A 288 7.64 5.04 5.99
C VAL A 288 8.13 5.18 4.55
N ALA A 289 7.44 4.57 3.58
CA ALA A 289 7.72 4.77 2.16
C ALA A 289 7.58 6.24 1.75
N HIS A 290 6.59 6.97 2.28
CA HIS A 290 6.47 8.42 2.04
C HIS A 290 7.71 9.18 2.55
N LEU A 291 8.25 8.81 3.72
CA LEU A 291 9.47 9.42 4.24
C LEU A 291 10.68 9.08 3.35
N ALA A 292 10.81 7.82 2.94
CA ALA A 292 11.88 7.37 2.06
C ALA A 292 11.85 8.07 0.68
N LEU A 293 10.66 8.34 0.14
CA LEU A 293 10.51 9.07 -1.12
C LEU A 293 11.08 10.50 -1.08
N ASN A 294 11.17 11.12 0.09
CA ASN A 294 11.80 12.43 0.24
C ASN A 294 13.30 12.41 -0.09
N GLN A 295 13.98 11.26 0.00
CA GLN A 295 15.39 11.15 -0.40
C GLN A 295 15.60 11.40 -1.90
N PHE A 296 14.57 11.16 -2.73
CA PHE A 296 14.64 11.33 -4.18
C PHE A 296 14.23 12.72 -4.65
N HIS A 297 14.01 13.66 -3.72
CA HIS A 297 13.57 15.02 -4.01
C HIS A 297 14.37 16.04 -3.19
N VAL A 298 15.10 16.90 -3.87
CA VAL A 298 15.89 17.97 -3.24
C VAL A 298 15.38 19.31 -3.72
N THR A 299 15.07 20.21 -2.81
CA THR A 299 14.65 21.58 -3.13
C THR A 299 15.74 22.58 -2.77
N ASP A 300 16.24 23.31 -3.75
CA ASP A 300 17.10 24.46 -3.51
C ASP A 300 16.26 25.75 -3.46
N LYS A 301 16.15 26.31 -2.25
CA LYS A 301 15.38 27.52 -2.00
C LYS A 301 16.03 28.78 -2.59
N VAL A 302 17.36 28.78 -2.76
CA VAL A 302 18.12 29.95 -3.23
C VAL A 302 17.91 30.13 -4.73
N THR A 303 18.11 29.07 -5.50
CA THR A 303 17.91 29.08 -6.96
C THR A 303 16.46 28.91 -7.38
N ARG A 304 15.57 28.62 -6.41
CA ARG A 304 14.17 28.23 -6.64
C ARG A 304 14.04 27.03 -7.58
N GLN A 305 14.95 26.07 -7.47
CA GLN A 305 14.95 24.83 -8.25
C GLN A 305 14.62 23.62 -7.37
N GLN A 306 14.07 22.60 -8.00
CA GLN A 306 13.84 21.28 -7.42
C GLN A 306 14.50 20.23 -8.31
N TYR A 307 15.10 19.23 -7.69
CA TYR A 307 15.79 18.13 -8.35
C TYR A 307 15.12 16.82 -8.00
N PHE A 308 14.82 16.02 -9.03
CA PHE A 308 14.21 14.70 -8.88
C PHE A 308 15.18 13.60 -9.36
N TYR A 309 15.38 12.57 -8.55
CA TYR A 309 16.22 11.40 -8.86
C TYR A 309 15.34 10.19 -9.22
N LEU A 310 14.83 10.17 -10.45
CA LEU A 310 13.80 9.22 -10.86
C LEU A 310 14.33 7.86 -11.31
N ASN A 311 15.61 7.80 -11.67
CA ASN A 311 16.31 6.56 -12.00
C ASN A 311 16.31 5.58 -10.83
N LEU A 312 16.43 6.08 -9.60
CA LEU A 312 16.48 5.26 -8.38
C LEU A 312 15.14 4.58 -8.01
N LEU A 313 14.05 4.90 -8.72
CA LEU A 313 12.72 4.29 -8.55
C LEU A 313 12.46 3.16 -9.56
N GLN A 314 13.36 2.98 -10.53
CA GLN A 314 13.21 1.99 -11.57
C GLN A 314 14.26 0.90 -11.40
N PRO A 315 13.86 -0.37 -11.33
CA PRO A 315 14.83 -1.45 -11.46
C PRO A 315 15.45 -1.35 -12.87
N GLU A 316 16.78 -1.40 -12.96
CA GLU A 316 17.48 -1.42 -14.25
C GLU A 316 16.97 -2.60 -15.09
N THR A 317 16.58 -2.32 -16.33
CA THR A 317 16.17 -3.36 -17.28
C THR A 317 17.37 -4.26 -17.57
N ARG A 318 17.36 -5.51 -17.10
CA ARG A 318 18.34 -6.52 -17.53
C ARG A 318 18.27 -6.63 -19.06
N PHE A 319 19.40 -6.41 -19.73
CA PHE A 319 19.58 -6.70 -21.15
C PHE A 319 19.45 -8.22 -21.38
N PRO A 320 18.83 -8.66 -22.48
CA PRO A 320 18.89 -10.05 -22.94
C PRO A 320 20.14 -10.32 -23.81
N GLU A 321 21.31 -9.76 -23.49
CA GLU A 321 22.52 -9.93 -24.33
C GLU A 321 23.71 -10.64 -23.68
N ASP A 322 23.65 -11.00 -22.39
CA ASP A 322 24.66 -11.90 -21.81
C ASP A 322 24.04 -13.23 -21.41
N ASN A 323 24.33 -14.24 -22.25
CA ASN A 323 24.04 -15.67 -22.15
C ASN A 323 22.73 -16.15 -22.81
N LEU A 324 22.86 -16.46 -24.10
CA LEU A 324 22.12 -17.54 -24.76
C LEU A 324 22.41 -18.88 -24.04
N GLN A 325 21.79 -19.07 -22.89
CA GLN A 325 21.49 -20.39 -22.34
C GLN A 325 19.97 -20.50 -22.31
N GLU A 326 19.46 -21.20 -23.32
CA GLU A 326 18.03 -21.46 -23.62
C GLU A 326 17.28 -22.27 -22.54
N ASN A 327 17.68 -22.21 -21.26
CA ASN A 327 17.00 -22.85 -20.14
C ASN A 327 16.85 -21.94 -18.90
N SER A 328 16.95 -20.61 -19.03
CA SER A 328 16.59 -19.74 -17.92
C SER A 328 15.07 -19.71 -17.76
N ASP A 329 14.56 -20.38 -16.72
CA ASP A 329 13.21 -20.20 -16.19
C ASP A 329 12.73 -18.75 -16.37
N GLU A 330 11.48 -18.56 -16.83
CA GLU A 330 10.80 -17.27 -16.97
C GLU A 330 10.87 -16.46 -15.66
N THR A 331 11.99 -15.79 -15.43
CA THR A 331 12.29 -15.10 -14.19
C THR A 331 11.72 -13.71 -14.32
N CYS A 332 10.56 -13.52 -13.71
CA CYS A 332 9.97 -12.20 -13.53
C CYS A 332 10.97 -11.33 -12.77
N GLY A 333 11.37 -10.21 -13.36
CA GLY A 333 12.06 -9.16 -12.64
C GLY A 333 11.16 -8.59 -11.54
N PRO A 334 11.75 -7.96 -10.52
CA PRO A 334 11.01 -7.35 -9.43
C PRO A 334 10.12 -6.21 -9.95
N PRO A 335 8.95 -5.97 -9.33
CA PRO A 335 8.06 -4.90 -9.74
C PRO A 335 8.74 -3.54 -9.58
N SER A 336 8.49 -2.63 -10.52
CA SER A 336 8.90 -1.22 -10.38
C SER A 336 8.12 -0.55 -9.26
N ALA A 337 8.69 0.49 -8.63
CA ALA A 337 8.01 1.27 -7.59
C ALA A 337 6.63 1.77 -8.02
N LEU A 338 6.49 2.24 -9.27
CA LEU A 338 5.20 2.67 -9.79
C LEU A 338 4.21 1.50 -9.95
N GLU A 339 4.71 0.33 -10.35
CA GLU A 339 3.86 -0.86 -10.48
C GLU A 339 3.38 -1.35 -9.11
N GLU A 340 4.24 -1.32 -8.09
CA GLU A 340 3.87 -1.67 -6.73
C GLU A 340 2.83 -0.71 -6.14
N VAL A 341 3.02 0.61 -6.29
CA VAL A 341 2.03 1.62 -5.83
C VAL A 341 0.66 1.38 -6.46
N VAL A 342 0.63 1.07 -7.77
CA VAL A 342 -0.62 0.85 -8.51
C VAL A 342 -1.30 -0.45 -8.11
N GLN A 343 -0.53 -1.52 -7.92
CA GLN A 343 -1.09 -2.84 -7.57
C GLN A 343 -1.66 -2.87 -6.15
N GLU A 344 -0.97 -2.23 -5.20
CA GLU A 344 -1.40 -2.15 -3.80
C GLU A 344 -2.42 -1.02 -3.57
N GLY A 345 -2.67 -0.17 -4.56
CA GLY A 345 -3.67 0.90 -4.49
C GLY A 345 -3.37 1.97 -3.43
N LYS A 346 -2.08 2.27 -3.18
CA LYS A 346 -1.67 3.23 -2.14
C LYS A 346 -1.89 4.68 -2.61
N LEU A 347 -3.07 5.23 -2.29
CA LEU A 347 -3.50 6.57 -2.70
C LEU A 347 -2.62 7.70 -2.13
N ASP A 348 -2.07 7.54 -0.93
CA ASP A 348 -1.21 8.56 -0.34
C ASP A 348 0.12 8.69 -1.10
N LEU A 349 0.67 7.55 -1.52
CA LEU A 349 1.96 7.48 -2.22
C LEU A 349 1.86 7.93 -3.68
N ILE A 350 0.73 7.69 -4.37
CA ILE A 350 0.57 8.12 -5.76
C ILE A 350 0.58 9.65 -5.87
N MET A 351 0.19 10.35 -4.80
CA MET A 351 0.15 11.80 -4.71
C MET A 351 1.48 12.41 -4.28
N HIS A 352 2.49 11.60 -3.96
CA HIS A 352 3.82 12.11 -3.61
C HIS A 352 4.45 12.84 -4.82
N PRO A 353 5.12 14.01 -4.64
CA PRO A 353 5.66 14.81 -5.73
C PRO A 353 6.55 14.03 -6.70
N VAL A 354 7.39 13.14 -6.17
CA VAL A 354 8.30 12.28 -6.95
C VAL A 354 7.53 11.31 -7.86
N VAL A 355 6.48 10.67 -7.34
CA VAL A 355 5.66 9.69 -8.08
C VAL A 355 4.81 10.41 -9.13
N ILE A 356 4.23 11.56 -8.79
CA ILE A 356 3.52 12.41 -9.74
C ILE A 356 4.45 12.81 -10.90
N LYS A 357 5.67 13.24 -10.61
CA LYS A 357 6.66 13.63 -11.64
C LYS A 357 7.02 12.46 -12.53
N LEU A 358 7.22 11.27 -11.96
CA LEU A 358 7.46 10.05 -12.72
C LEU A 358 6.29 9.73 -13.68
N ILE A 359 5.05 9.82 -13.21
CA ILE A 359 3.85 9.62 -14.04
C ILE A 359 3.77 10.70 -15.12
N GLN A 360 4.05 11.97 -14.81
CA GLN A 360 4.01 13.07 -15.78
C GLN A 360 4.99 12.86 -16.92
N ILE A 361 6.21 12.40 -16.63
CA ILE A 361 7.23 12.15 -17.65
C ILE A 361 6.80 10.98 -18.54
N LYS A 362 6.40 9.85 -17.94
CA LYS A 362 5.90 8.70 -18.72
C LYS A 362 4.66 9.03 -19.54
N TRP A 363 3.77 9.88 -19.00
CA TRP A 363 2.59 10.37 -19.70
C TRP A 363 2.96 11.23 -20.91
N LYS A 364 3.95 12.13 -20.79
CA LYS A 364 4.46 12.94 -21.90
C LYS A 364 5.20 12.11 -22.93
N LEU A 365 5.97 11.10 -22.51
CA LEU A 365 6.80 10.28 -23.38
C LEU A 365 5.96 9.38 -24.30
N TYR A 366 5.00 8.64 -23.75
CA TYR A 366 4.19 7.70 -24.54
C TYR A 366 2.75 7.54 -24.04
N GLY A 367 2.48 7.78 -22.75
CA GLY A 367 1.17 7.51 -22.15
C GLY A 367 0.02 8.30 -22.79
N ARG A 368 0.24 9.58 -23.13
CA ARG A 368 -0.79 10.44 -23.75
C ARG A 368 -1.18 9.94 -25.14
N PHE A 369 -0.21 9.58 -25.97
CA PHE A 369 -0.46 9.08 -27.32
C PHE A 369 -1.19 7.73 -27.27
N GLY A 370 -0.72 6.80 -26.42
CA GLY A 370 -1.38 5.51 -26.24
C GLY A 370 -2.82 5.63 -25.73
N ALA A 371 -3.07 6.53 -24.77
CA ALA A 371 -4.41 6.79 -24.26
C ALA A 371 -5.35 7.36 -25.32
N TRP A 372 -4.88 8.32 -26.15
CA TRP A 372 -5.66 8.85 -27.27
C TRP A 372 -5.96 7.80 -28.33
N LEU A 373 -4.97 6.97 -28.68
CA LEU A 373 -5.16 5.87 -29.63
C LEU A 373 -6.24 4.89 -29.14
N LEU A 374 -6.18 4.51 -27.85
CA LEU A 374 -7.20 3.64 -27.24
C LEU A 374 -8.59 4.31 -27.25
N LEU A 375 -8.67 5.59 -26.90
CA LEU A 375 -9.94 6.33 -26.89
C LEU A 375 -10.54 6.43 -28.30
N ILE A 376 -9.75 6.77 -29.31
CA ILE A 376 -10.20 6.89 -30.70
C ILE A 376 -10.67 5.54 -31.23
N LEU A 377 -9.93 4.45 -30.98
CA LEU A 377 -10.34 3.12 -31.45
C LEU A 377 -11.69 2.69 -30.84
N ASN A 378 -11.89 2.89 -29.53
CA ASN A 378 -13.15 2.57 -28.88
C ASN A 378 -14.29 3.51 -29.32
N PHE A 379 -13.99 4.76 -29.62
CA PHE A 379 -14.98 5.69 -30.20
C PHE A 379 -15.43 5.21 -31.59
N LEU A 380 -14.49 4.78 -32.45
CA LEU A 380 -14.81 4.22 -33.77
C LEU A 380 -15.62 2.92 -33.65
N PHE A 381 -15.30 2.07 -32.68
CA PHE A 381 -16.09 0.88 -32.35
C PHE A 381 -17.54 1.23 -31.99
N ASN A 382 -17.75 2.24 -31.14
CA ASN A 382 -19.08 2.71 -30.75
C ASN A 382 -19.86 3.24 -31.96
N VAL A 383 -19.21 4.03 -32.81
CA VAL A 383 -19.82 4.56 -34.05
C VAL A 383 -20.19 3.42 -34.98
N ALA A 384 -19.33 2.41 -35.16
CA ALA A 384 -19.61 1.26 -36.03
C ALA A 384 -20.88 0.51 -35.60
N TRP A 385 -21.01 0.15 -34.33
CA TRP A 385 -22.22 -0.52 -33.82
C TRP A 385 -23.47 0.36 -33.83
N THR A 386 -23.31 1.68 -33.64
CA THR A 386 -24.42 2.62 -33.77
C THR A 386 -24.90 2.67 -35.24
N THR A 387 -23.99 2.69 -36.20
CA THR A 387 -24.35 2.64 -37.63
C THR A 387 -25.00 1.31 -38.01
N VAL A 388 -24.54 0.19 -37.45
CA VAL A 388 -25.19 -1.12 -37.63
C VAL A 388 -26.62 -1.09 -37.10
N ALA A 389 -26.84 -0.64 -35.87
CA ALA A 389 -28.18 -0.61 -35.28
C ALA A 389 -29.15 0.31 -36.05
N ILE A 390 -28.69 1.50 -36.49
CA ILE A 390 -29.50 2.38 -37.35
C ILE A 390 -29.75 1.73 -38.72
N SER A 391 -28.77 1.01 -39.27
CA SER A 391 -28.97 0.31 -40.54
C SER A 391 -29.98 -0.83 -40.42
N VAL A 392 -30.09 -1.48 -39.26
CA VAL A 392 -31.04 -2.56 -38.98
C VAL A 392 -32.46 -2.03 -38.77
N SER A 393 -32.63 -0.79 -38.29
CA SER A 393 -33.95 -0.18 -38.11
C SER A 393 -34.64 0.24 -39.40
N VAL A 394 -33.93 0.26 -40.53
CA VAL A 394 -34.52 0.57 -41.83
C VAL A 394 -35.47 -0.56 -42.24
N HIS A 395 -36.77 -0.30 -42.11
CA HIS A 395 -37.84 -1.19 -42.55
C HIS A 395 -38.14 -0.93 -44.03
N ARG A 396 -38.16 -1.99 -44.85
CA ARG A 396 -38.68 -1.97 -46.22
C ARG A 396 -39.83 -2.97 -46.29
N ASP A 397 -40.87 -2.65 -47.06
CA ASP A 397 -42.09 -3.46 -47.22
C ASP A 397 -41.87 -4.81 -47.96
N GLU A 398 -40.63 -5.27 -48.09
CA GLU A 398 -40.24 -6.49 -48.78
C GLU A 398 -39.90 -7.61 -47.77
N PRO A 399 -40.12 -8.89 -48.12
CA PRO A 399 -39.92 -10.03 -47.21
C PRO A 399 -38.44 -10.24 -46.83
N ASP A 400 -37.51 -9.83 -47.69
CA ASP A 400 -36.08 -9.98 -47.48
C ASP A 400 -35.48 -8.73 -46.80
N ARG A 401 -34.81 -8.95 -45.66
CA ARG A 401 -34.19 -7.86 -44.88
C ARG A 401 -32.97 -7.21 -45.57
N TYR A 402 -32.35 -7.91 -46.52
CA TYR A 402 -31.19 -7.47 -47.28
C TYR A 402 -31.41 -7.71 -48.78
N ILE A 403 -31.38 -6.63 -49.56
CA ILE A 403 -31.57 -6.69 -51.02
C ILE A 403 -30.24 -6.37 -51.70
N PHE A 404 -29.66 -7.36 -52.38
CA PHE A 404 -28.46 -7.17 -53.19
C PHE A 404 -28.83 -6.68 -54.61
N PRO A 405 -28.11 -5.70 -55.19
CA PRO A 405 -26.80 -5.16 -54.77
C PRO A 405 -26.86 -3.91 -53.88
N GLN A 406 -28.02 -3.36 -53.54
CA GLN A 406 -28.12 -2.05 -52.87
C GLN A 406 -27.64 -2.06 -51.41
N ASP A 407 -27.77 -3.19 -50.70
CA ASP A 407 -27.49 -3.29 -49.26
C ASP A 407 -26.11 -3.87 -48.93
N TRP A 408 -25.21 -4.02 -49.92
CA TRP A 408 -23.87 -4.59 -49.72
C TRP A 408 -23.05 -3.86 -48.64
N TRP A 409 -23.20 -2.54 -48.53
CA TRP A 409 -22.52 -1.70 -47.55
C TRP A 409 -23.02 -1.97 -46.11
N ARG A 410 -24.29 -2.35 -45.92
CA ARG A 410 -24.84 -2.72 -44.59
C ARG A 410 -24.18 -3.99 -44.07
N VAL A 411 -24.00 -4.97 -44.95
CA VAL A 411 -23.27 -6.21 -44.64
C VAL A 411 -21.80 -5.91 -44.33
N LEU A 412 -21.16 -5.03 -45.11
CA LEU A 412 -19.79 -4.59 -44.85
C LEU A 412 -19.65 -3.93 -43.46
N LEU A 413 -20.60 -3.08 -43.06
CA LEU A 413 -20.61 -2.45 -41.73
C LEU A 413 -20.76 -3.46 -40.60
N VAL A 414 -21.63 -4.47 -40.76
CA VAL A 414 -21.77 -5.56 -39.78
C VAL A 414 -20.48 -6.36 -39.67
N VAL A 415 -19.86 -6.73 -40.81
CA VAL A 415 -18.58 -7.45 -40.82
C VAL A 415 -17.48 -6.62 -40.15
N LEU A 416 -17.40 -5.31 -40.43
CA LEU A 416 -16.45 -4.41 -39.80
C LEU A 416 -16.67 -4.32 -38.28
N ALA A 417 -17.92 -4.16 -37.84
CA ALA A 417 -18.26 -4.10 -36.42
C ALA A 417 -17.91 -5.41 -35.70
N LEU A 418 -18.15 -6.56 -36.32
CA LEU A 418 -17.75 -7.86 -35.78
C LEU A 418 -16.23 -8.03 -35.71
N LEU A 419 -15.48 -7.61 -36.73
CA LEU A 419 -14.02 -7.63 -36.69
C LEU A 419 -13.47 -6.77 -35.56
N LEU A 420 -14.05 -5.57 -35.35
CA LEU A 420 -13.68 -4.72 -34.22
C LEU A 420 -14.07 -5.36 -32.88
N THR A 421 -15.23 -6.02 -32.74
CA THR A 421 -15.56 -6.77 -31.51
C THR A 421 -14.56 -7.88 -31.24
N ALA A 422 -14.14 -8.61 -32.27
CA ALA A 422 -13.22 -9.72 -32.12
C ALA A 422 -11.84 -9.23 -31.66
N GLU A 423 -11.36 -8.11 -32.22
CA GLU A 423 -10.12 -7.45 -31.79
C GLU A 423 -10.21 -6.94 -30.34
N GLU A 424 -11.33 -6.34 -29.93
CA GLU A 424 -11.52 -5.88 -28.55
C GLU A 424 -11.58 -7.04 -27.55
N VAL A 425 -12.35 -8.09 -27.85
CA VAL A 425 -12.44 -9.29 -27.02
C VAL A 425 -11.08 -9.99 -26.94
N PHE A 426 -10.36 -10.09 -28.06
CA PHE A 426 -9.01 -10.66 -28.08
C PHE A 426 -8.04 -9.86 -27.20
N ARG A 427 -8.11 -8.52 -27.23
CA ARG A 427 -7.30 -7.64 -26.37
C ARG A 427 -7.62 -7.82 -24.89
N GLU A 428 -8.89 -7.86 -24.52
CA GLU A 428 -9.30 -8.10 -23.13
C GLU A 428 -8.88 -9.51 -22.66
N LEU A 429 -9.01 -10.54 -23.50
CA LEU A 429 -8.49 -11.88 -23.21
C LEU A 429 -6.96 -11.88 -23.04
N GLN A 430 -6.22 -11.17 -23.89
CA GLN A 430 -4.77 -11.01 -23.73
C GLN A 430 -4.43 -10.34 -22.40
N ASP A 431 -5.16 -9.31 -21.99
CA ASP A 431 -4.93 -8.61 -20.72
C ASP A 431 -5.28 -9.49 -19.51
N ILE A 432 -6.33 -10.31 -19.58
CA ILE A 432 -6.62 -11.35 -18.57
C ILE A 432 -5.49 -12.36 -18.49
N LEU A 433 -5.01 -12.88 -19.62
CA LEU A 433 -3.93 -13.86 -19.68
C LEU A 433 -2.62 -13.27 -19.15
N ARG A 434 -2.28 -12.04 -19.52
CA ARG A 434 -1.12 -11.29 -19.01
C ARG A 434 -1.24 -11.06 -17.51
N SER A 435 -2.39 -10.62 -17.02
CA SER A 435 -2.66 -10.45 -15.59
C SER A 435 -2.49 -11.76 -14.81
N ARG A 436 -2.99 -12.88 -15.33
CA ARG A 436 -2.85 -14.20 -14.69
C ARG A 436 -1.41 -14.70 -14.73
N ARG A 437 -0.69 -14.50 -15.84
CA ARG A 437 0.73 -14.87 -15.96
C ARG A 437 1.58 -14.05 -14.99
N ARG A 438 1.42 -12.71 -14.95
CA ARG A 438 2.12 -11.83 -13.99
C ARG A 438 1.84 -12.24 -12.55
N LEU A 439 0.60 -12.52 -12.18
CA LEU A 439 0.27 -12.98 -10.82
C LEU A 439 0.93 -14.33 -10.48
N ARG A 440 0.95 -15.29 -11.41
CA ARG A 440 1.62 -16.59 -11.19
C ARG A 440 3.12 -16.42 -11.02
N LEU A 441 3.75 -15.64 -11.89
CA LEU A 441 5.17 -15.36 -11.83
C LEU A 441 5.56 -14.60 -10.56
N ARG A 442 4.78 -13.59 -10.17
CA ARG A 442 4.98 -12.82 -8.93
C ARG A 442 4.85 -13.69 -7.68
N ARG A 443 3.84 -14.57 -7.64
CA ARG A 443 3.69 -15.56 -6.55
C ARG A 443 4.89 -16.48 -6.44
N ARG A 444 5.34 -17.08 -7.55
CA ARG A 444 6.54 -17.94 -7.57
C ARG A 444 7.81 -17.19 -7.17
N TRP A 445 7.94 -15.94 -7.59
CA TRP A 445 9.09 -15.11 -7.21
C TRP A 445 9.10 -14.81 -5.71
N MET A 446 7.99 -14.34 -5.13
CA MET A 446 7.91 -14.07 -3.68
C MET A 446 8.01 -15.33 -2.83
N GLU A 447 7.37 -16.43 -3.26
CA GLU A 447 7.42 -17.71 -2.56
C GLU A 447 8.85 -18.26 -2.52
N ARG A 448 9.58 -18.24 -3.65
CA ARG A 448 11.00 -18.63 -3.66
C ARG A 448 11.83 -17.77 -2.69
N ARG A 449 11.69 -16.45 -2.76
CA ARG A 449 12.45 -15.54 -1.90
C ARG A 449 12.20 -15.77 -0.41
N LEU A 450 10.95 -16.02 -0.02
CA LEU A 450 10.56 -16.35 1.36
C LEU A 450 11.03 -17.75 1.78
N CYS A 451 11.00 -18.73 0.88
CA CYS A 451 11.55 -20.07 1.14
C CYS A 451 13.07 -20.03 1.33
N ASP A 452 13.79 -19.29 0.49
CA ASP A 452 15.24 -19.11 0.64
C ASP A 452 15.56 -18.47 2.00
N ASP A 453 14.81 -17.45 2.43
CA ASP A 453 14.98 -16.86 3.77
C ASP A 453 14.60 -17.81 4.90
N LEU A 454 13.62 -18.69 4.69
CA LEU A 454 13.19 -19.71 5.66
C LEU A 454 14.30 -20.73 5.93
N ASP A 455 15.08 -21.10 4.90
CA ASP A 455 16.19 -22.06 5.01
C ASP A 455 17.33 -21.53 5.90
N PHE A 456 17.47 -20.21 6.01
CA PHE A 456 18.44 -19.54 6.88
C PHE A 456 17.90 -19.19 8.28
N SER A 457 16.68 -19.59 8.61
CA SER A 457 16.09 -19.29 9.93
C SER A 457 16.79 -20.05 11.07
N HIS A 458 17.16 -19.32 12.11
CA HIS A 458 17.90 -19.89 13.24
C HIS A 458 17.01 -20.81 14.11
N PRO A 459 17.44 -22.04 14.49
CA PRO A 459 16.61 -22.98 15.26
C PRO A 459 16.09 -22.44 16.60
N MET A 460 16.91 -21.66 17.30
CA MET A 460 16.55 -21.04 18.59
C MET A 460 15.55 -19.89 18.49
N TRP A 461 15.21 -19.42 17.27
CA TRP A 461 14.31 -18.28 17.04
C TRP A 461 13.12 -18.67 16.16
N PRO A 462 12.16 -19.43 16.72
CA PRO A 462 11.02 -19.95 15.96
C PRO A 462 10.09 -18.87 15.42
N GLN A 463 10.13 -17.64 15.96
CA GLN A 463 9.27 -16.53 15.53
C GLN A 463 9.58 -16.07 14.10
N GLU A 464 10.85 -16.10 13.70
CA GLU A 464 11.26 -15.76 12.34
C GLU A 464 10.71 -16.78 11.34
N LYS A 465 10.81 -18.07 11.70
CA LYS A 465 10.23 -19.17 10.93
C LYS A 465 8.71 -19.06 10.79
N SER A 466 7.99 -18.77 11.88
CA SER A 466 6.52 -18.64 11.84
C SER A 466 6.08 -17.42 11.01
N PHE A 467 6.81 -16.30 11.09
CA PHE A 467 6.57 -15.13 10.26
C PHE A 467 6.68 -15.46 8.77
N PHE A 468 7.77 -16.10 8.35
CA PHE A 468 7.95 -16.48 6.93
C PHE A 468 6.86 -17.44 6.44
N LEU A 469 6.47 -18.42 7.26
CA LEU A 469 5.38 -19.34 6.92
C LEU A 469 4.04 -18.60 6.73
N ASP A 470 3.70 -17.67 7.63
CA ASP A 470 2.50 -16.84 7.49
C ASP A 470 2.55 -16.00 6.20
N GLN A 471 3.68 -15.36 5.90
CA GLN A 471 3.88 -14.60 4.66
C GLN A 471 3.73 -15.47 3.40
N ILE A 472 4.26 -16.69 3.40
CA ILE A 472 4.05 -17.65 2.30
C ILE A 472 2.56 -17.95 2.11
N THR A 473 1.81 -18.13 3.21
CA THR A 473 0.35 -18.34 3.09
C THR A 473 -0.39 -17.12 2.54
N LYS A 474 0.00 -15.91 2.92
CA LYS A 474 -0.54 -14.64 2.39
C LYS A 474 -0.27 -14.51 0.88
N VAL A 475 0.97 -14.77 0.46
CA VAL A 475 1.38 -14.77 -0.96
C VAL A 475 0.55 -15.76 -1.78
N ARG A 476 0.30 -16.97 -1.25
CA ARG A 476 -0.54 -17.99 -1.92
C ARG A 476 -2.00 -17.54 -2.10
N ARG A 477 -2.55 -16.74 -1.17
CA ARG A 477 -3.93 -16.23 -1.18
C ARG A 477 -4.16 -14.99 -2.06
N MET A 478 -3.11 -14.36 -2.57
CA MET A 478 -3.25 -13.17 -3.41
C MET A 478 -4.14 -13.41 -4.64
N ARG A 479 -5.06 -12.46 -4.91
CA ARG A 479 -5.97 -12.46 -6.07
C ARG A 479 -5.48 -11.49 -7.15
N GLY A 480 -5.89 -11.74 -8.39
CA GLY A 480 -5.53 -10.90 -9.54
C GLY A 480 -6.19 -9.53 -9.51
N SER A 481 -5.53 -8.53 -10.08
CA SER A 481 -6.02 -7.15 -10.17
C SER A 481 -7.18 -6.98 -11.16
N TYR A 482 -7.22 -7.77 -12.25
CA TYR A 482 -8.24 -7.61 -13.31
C TYR A 482 -9.68 -7.66 -12.79
N SER A 483 -10.00 -8.60 -11.89
CA SER A 483 -11.37 -8.77 -11.36
C SER A 483 -11.76 -7.75 -10.29
N ARG A 484 -10.83 -6.91 -9.84
CA ARG A 484 -11.11 -5.85 -8.86
C ARG A 484 -11.73 -4.61 -9.50
N ASP A 485 -11.51 -4.38 -10.80
CA ASP A 485 -12.07 -3.23 -11.52
C ASP A 485 -13.47 -3.57 -12.07
N LEU A 486 -14.50 -2.89 -11.56
CA LEU A 486 -15.90 -3.10 -11.96
C LEU A 486 -16.13 -2.84 -13.45
N TRP A 487 -15.35 -1.95 -14.06
CA TRP A 487 -15.47 -1.64 -15.49
C TRP A 487 -15.12 -2.83 -16.37
N ASN A 488 -14.21 -3.70 -15.94
CA ASN A 488 -13.89 -4.91 -16.69
C ASN A 488 -15.07 -5.88 -16.72
N VAL A 489 -15.85 -5.97 -15.63
CA VAL A 489 -17.08 -6.77 -15.59
C VAL A 489 -18.14 -6.13 -16.49
N PHE A 490 -18.23 -4.80 -16.46
CA PHE A 490 -19.13 -4.04 -17.32
C PHE A 490 -18.86 -4.27 -18.81
N ASP A 491 -17.59 -4.31 -19.24
CA ASP A 491 -17.25 -4.61 -20.65
C ASP A 491 -17.77 -5.98 -21.09
N TRP A 492 -17.58 -7.03 -20.27
CA TRP A 492 -18.10 -8.36 -20.57
C TRP A 492 -19.62 -8.39 -20.65
N LEU A 493 -20.31 -7.62 -19.81
CA LEU A 493 -21.76 -7.45 -19.91
C LEU A 493 -22.17 -6.81 -21.25
N VAL A 494 -21.46 -5.76 -21.69
CA VAL A 494 -21.72 -5.11 -22.99
C VAL A 494 -21.46 -6.07 -24.15
N TYR A 495 -20.35 -6.82 -24.13
CA TYR A 495 -20.06 -7.81 -25.17
C TYR A 495 -21.11 -8.92 -25.23
N CYS A 496 -21.56 -9.43 -24.09
CA CYS A 496 -22.65 -10.41 -24.04
C CYS A 496 -23.95 -9.84 -24.62
N LEU A 497 -24.27 -8.59 -24.33
CA LEU A 497 -25.47 -7.92 -24.83
C LEU A 497 -25.39 -7.64 -26.36
N LEU A 498 -24.22 -7.24 -26.87
CA LEU A 498 -23.96 -7.11 -28.30
C LEU A 498 -24.03 -8.45 -29.02
N ALA A 499 -23.45 -9.50 -28.45
CA ALA A 499 -23.53 -10.85 -28.99
C ALA A 499 -24.99 -11.35 -29.03
N ALA A 500 -25.78 -11.12 -27.98
CA ALA A 500 -27.19 -11.46 -27.96
C ALA A 500 -27.98 -10.68 -29.03
N SER A 501 -27.74 -9.36 -29.16
CA SER A 501 -28.38 -8.53 -30.18
C SER A 501 -28.05 -8.99 -31.59
N PHE A 502 -26.78 -9.35 -31.83
CA PHE A 502 -26.33 -9.90 -33.11
C PHE A 502 -26.96 -11.28 -33.39
N CYS A 503 -27.00 -12.18 -32.42
CA CYS A 503 -27.62 -13.50 -32.58
C CYS A 503 -29.11 -13.39 -32.94
N VAL A 504 -29.86 -12.52 -32.25
CA VAL A 504 -31.29 -12.30 -32.55
C VAL A 504 -31.48 -11.69 -33.94
N HIS A 505 -30.63 -10.74 -34.33
CA HIS A 505 -30.63 -10.18 -35.68
C HIS A 505 -30.34 -11.24 -36.74
N MET A 506 -29.33 -12.10 -36.53
CA MET A 506 -29.05 -13.20 -37.45
C MET A 506 -30.24 -14.16 -37.58
N THR A 507 -30.94 -14.46 -36.48
CA THR A 507 -32.16 -15.28 -36.55
C THR A 507 -33.29 -14.59 -37.31
N ASP A 508 -33.47 -13.27 -37.20
CA ASP A 508 -34.44 -12.51 -37.99
C ASP A 508 -34.09 -12.51 -39.49
N VAL A 509 -32.79 -12.51 -39.83
CA VAL A 509 -32.34 -12.57 -41.22
C VAL A 509 -32.62 -13.93 -41.86
N PHE A 510 -32.43 -15.04 -41.12
CA PHE A 510 -32.71 -16.39 -41.63
C PHE A 510 -34.20 -16.77 -41.57
N HIS A 511 -34.91 -16.25 -40.58
CA HIS A 511 -36.33 -16.51 -40.34
C HIS A 511 -37.06 -15.18 -40.10
N PRO A 512 -37.45 -14.46 -41.18
CA PRO A 512 -38.06 -13.15 -41.06
C PRO A 512 -39.37 -13.24 -40.29
N SER A 513 -39.44 -12.52 -39.16
CA SER A 513 -40.66 -12.40 -38.38
C SER A 513 -40.75 -11.05 -37.70
N ASP A 514 -41.95 -10.48 -37.60
CA ASP A 514 -42.14 -9.15 -37.01
C ASP A 514 -41.78 -9.12 -35.52
N LEU A 515 -41.95 -10.25 -34.84
CA LEU A 515 -41.56 -10.39 -33.43
C LEU A 515 -40.03 -10.40 -33.25
N LEU A 516 -39.29 -11.18 -34.04
CA LEU A 516 -37.82 -11.19 -33.95
C LEU A 516 -37.23 -9.83 -34.35
N HIS A 517 -37.83 -9.16 -35.34
CA HIS A 517 -37.44 -7.82 -35.73
C HIS A 517 -37.69 -6.79 -34.61
N ALA A 518 -38.88 -6.80 -33.99
CA ALA A 518 -39.15 -5.92 -32.85
C ALA A 518 -38.21 -6.20 -31.66
N LEU A 519 -37.88 -7.48 -31.41
CA LEU A 519 -36.94 -7.87 -30.36
C LEU A 519 -35.50 -7.44 -30.68
N SER A 520 -35.05 -7.58 -31.92
CA SER A 520 -33.70 -7.15 -32.33
C SER A 520 -33.54 -5.64 -32.16
N LEU A 521 -34.53 -4.84 -32.57
CA LEU A 521 -34.51 -3.38 -32.40
C LEU A 521 -34.51 -2.96 -30.93
N ARG A 522 -35.33 -3.62 -30.09
CA ARG A 522 -35.34 -3.36 -28.64
C ARG A 522 -33.99 -3.68 -28.01
N LEU A 523 -33.40 -4.83 -28.33
CA LEU A 523 -32.09 -5.22 -27.81
C LEU A 523 -30.97 -4.27 -28.27
N PHE A 524 -30.96 -3.87 -29.55
CA PHE A 524 -30.00 -2.87 -30.04
C PHE A 524 -30.17 -1.50 -29.37
N SER A 525 -31.41 -1.06 -29.14
CA SER A 525 -31.68 0.23 -28.49
C SER A 525 -31.08 0.30 -27.07
N VAL A 526 -31.20 -0.78 -26.30
CA VAL A 526 -30.59 -0.90 -24.97
C VAL A 526 -29.07 -1.02 -25.10
N SER A 527 -28.59 -1.83 -26.04
CA SER A 527 -27.15 -2.10 -26.19
C SER A 527 -26.32 -0.88 -26.52
N ILE A 528 -26.83 0.01 -27.37
CA ILE A 528 -26.12 1.24 -27.74
C ILE A 528 -25.92 2.14 -26.52
N ILE A 529 -26.90 2.24 -25.62
CA ILE A 529 -26.77 3.06 -24.40
C ILE A 529 -25.62 2.55 -23.54
N PHE A 530 -25.58 1.24 -23.26
CA PHE A 530 -24.51 0.63 -22.49
C PHE A 530 -23.14 0.75 -23.19
N LEU A 531 -23.13 0.67 -24.52
CA LEU A 531 -21.92 0.84 -25.33
C LEU A 531 -21.34 2.26 -25.24
N TRP A 532 -22.17 3.30 -25.26
CA TRP A 532 -21.70 4.68 -25.08
C TRP A 532 -21.25 4.96 -23.64
N LEU A 533 -21.94 4.40 -22.63
CA LEU A 533 -21.50 4.49 -21.23
C LEU A 533 -20.12 3.84 -21.01
N ARG A 534 -19.82 2.76 -21.73
CA ARG A 534 -18.52 2.08 -21.68
C ARG A 534 -17.34 2.98 -22.04
N LEU A 535 -17.54 4.00 -22.88
CA LEU A 535 -16.49 4.95 -23.27
C LEU A 535 -15.82 5.64 -22.06
N MET A 536 -16.56 5.77 -20.94
CA MET A 536 -16.07 6.35 -19.69
C MET A 536 -14.85 5.58 -19.13
N LYS A 537 -14.73 4.27 -19.36
CA LYS A 537 -13.53 3.47 -18.96
C LYS A 537 -12.24 4.07 -19.52
N HIS A 538 -12.25 4.46 -20.79
CA HIS A 538 -11.07 5.00 -21.49
C HIS A 538 -10.82 6.48 -21.18
N VAL A 539 -11.88 7.22 -20.85
CA VAL A 539 -11.78 8.64 -20.46
C VAL A 539 -11.22 8.79 -19.03
N ARG A 540 -11.35 7.77 -18.18
CA ARG A 540 -10.92 7.78 -16.77
C ARG A 540 -9.43 8.11 -16.57
N ALA A 541 -8.58 7.80 -17.55
CA ALA A 541 -7.15 8.06 -17.49
C ALA A 541 -6.77 9.54 -17.66
N PHE A 542 -7.69 10.37 -18.17
CA PHE A 542 -7.45 11.80 -18.34
C PHE A 542 -7.76 12.56 -17.05
N ARG A 543 -6.81 13.40 -16.62
CA ARG A 543 -6.87 14.10 -15.32
C ARG A 543 -8.10 15.00 -15.13
N LEU A 544 -8.63 15.55 -16.22
CA LEU A 544 -9.80 16.43 -16.17
C LEU A 544 -11.09 15.66 -15.85
N MET A 545 -11.26 14.48 -16.44
CA MET A 545 -12.51 13.71 -16.38
C MET A 545 -12.46 12.53 -15.38
N GLY A 546 -11.26 12.02 -15.08
CA GLY A 546 -11.05 10.90 -14.17
C GLY A 546 -11.75 11.04 -12.81
N PRO A 547 -11.61 12.19 -12.10
CA PRO A 547 -12.26 12.39 -10.80
C PRO A 547 -13.79 12.25 -10.87
N PHE A 548 -14.41 12.82 -11.92
CA PHE A 548 -15.85 12.76 -12.13
C PHE A 548 -16.34 11.33 -12.37
N ILE A 549 -15.61 10.54 -13.16
CA ILE A 549 -15.96 9.14 -13.47
C ILE A 549 -15.84 8.26 -12.22
N VAL A 550 -14.79 8.45 -11.41
CA VAL A 550 -14.62 7.73 -10.14
C VAL A 550 -15.76 8.06 -9.19
N MET A 551 -16.13 9.34 -9.10
CA MET A 551 -17.21 9.79 -8.25
C MET A 551 -18.59 9.26 -8.67
N LEU A 552 -18.87 9.17 -9.98
CA LEU A 552 -20.09 8.56 -10.50
C LEU A 552 -20.28 7.12 -9.98
N GLY A 553 -19.19 6.35 -9.86
CA GLY A 553 -19.21 5.01 -9.29
C GLY A 553 -19.71 4.96 -7.84
N ASN A 554 -19.27 5.91 -7.01
CA ASN A 554 -19.68 5.99 -5.60
C ASN A 554 -21.13 6.51 -5.47
N ILE A 555 -21.53 7.42 -6.35
CA ILE A 555 -22.89 7.97 -6.42
C ILE A 555 -23.93 6.88 -6.68
N ILE A 556 -23.60 5.83 -7.46
CA ILE A 556 -24.55 4.73 -7.74
C ILE A 556 -25.06 4.09 -6.45
N GLY A 557 -24.20 3.92 -5.43
CA GLY A 557 -24.61 3.36 -4.14
C GLY A 557 -25.64 4.23 -3.43
N ASP A 558 -25.40 5.54 -3.41
CA ASP A 558 -26.31 6.51 -2.79
C ASP A 558 -27.64 6.63 -3.54
N VAL A 559 -27.60 6.55 -4.88
CA VAL A 559 -28.80 6.51 -5.72
C VAL A 559 -29.62 5.25 -5.43
N MET A 560 -28.99 4.11 -5.16
CA MET A 560 -29.71 2.89 -4.76
C MET A 560 -30.33 3.01 -3.37
N CYS A 561 -29.62 3.60 -2.40
CA CYS A 561 -30.19 3.91 -1.08
C CYS A 561 -31.38 4.87 -1.19
N PHE A 562 -31.26 5.89 -2.03
CA PHE A 562 -32.34 6.80 -2.35
C PHE A 562 -33.52 6.07 -2.99
N LEU A 563 -33.27 5.20 -3.96
CA LEU A 563 -34.32 4.45 -4.68
C LEU A 563 -35.12 3.54 -3.74
N PHE A 564 -34.50 3.01 -2.69
CA PHE A 564 -35.20 2.28 -1.63
C PHE A 564 -36.16 3.18 -0.85
N LEU A 565 -35.70 4.35 -0.39
CA LEU A 565 -36.57 5.32 0.31
C LEU A 565 -37.69 5.83 -0.61
N TYR A 566 -37.36 6.10 -1.87
CA TYR A 566 -38.31 6.52 -2.89
C TYR A 566 -39.38 5.45 -3.12
N ALA A 567 -39.01 4.16 -3.18
CA ALA A 567 -39.96 3.07 -3.37
C ALA A 567 -40.97 2.96 -2.22
N GLU A 568 -40.56 3.20 -0.97
CA GLU A 568 -41.44 3.17 0.20
C GLU A 568 -42.54 4.23 0.14
N ILE A 569 -42.27 5.37 -0.48
CA ILE A 569 -43.27 6.43 -0.72
C ILE A 569 -44.03 6.14 -2.02
N PHE A 570 -43.33 5.77 -3.10
CA PHE A 570 -43.89 5.63 -4.43
C PHE A 570 -44.91 4.49 -4.54
N ILE A 571 -44.65 3.32 -3.93
CA ILE A 571 -45.50 2.14 -4.05
C ILE A 571 -46.89 2.36 -3.41
N PRO A 572 -47.00 2.85 -2.16
CA PRO A 572 -48.31 3.14 -1.56
C PRO A 572 -49.12 4.17 -2.36
N TYR A 573 -48.49 5.23 -2.85
CA TYR A 573 -49.17 6.23 -3.67
C TYR A 573 -49.60 5.63 -5.02
N ALA A 574 -48.77 4.83 -5.68
CA ALA A 574 -49.17 4.13 -6.91
C ALA A 574 -50.42 3.27 -6.69
N CYS A 575 -50.50 2.57 -5.56
CA CYS A 575 -51.70 1.83 -5.17
C CYS A 575 -52.90 2.77 -4.96
N SER A 576 -52.74 3.88 -4.24
CA SER A 576 -53.82 4.85 -4.01
C SER A 576 -54.35 5.48 -5.30
N PHE A 577 -53.46 5.90 -6.21
CA PHE A 577 -53.84 6.42 -7.52
C PHE A 577 -54.54 5.35 -8.37
N TRP A 578 -54.11 4.09 -8.29
CA TRP A 578 -54.77 2.99 -9.00
C TRP A 578 -56.18 2.71 -8.46
N ILE A 579 -56.38 2.81 -7.14
CA ILE A 579 -57.70 2.57 -6.51
C ILE A 579 -58.73 3.61 -6.98
N ILE A 580 -58.33 4.87 -7.16
CA ILE A 580 -59.24 5.98 -7.48
C ILE A 580 -59.39 6.19 -8.99
N PHE A 581 -58.27 6.17 -9.74
CA PHE A 581 -58.24 6.55 -11.16
C PHE A 581 -57.92 5.38 -12.11
N GLY A 582 -57.60 4.19 -11.57
CA GLY A 582 -57.18 3.04 -12.35
C GLY A 582 -58.29 2.48 -13.25
N GLY A 583 -57.92 2.06 -14.46
CA GLY A 583 -58.82 1.39 -15.40
C GLY A 583 -59.90 2.28 -16.04
N SER A 584 -59.93 3.58 -15.70
CA SER A 584 -60.92 4.52 -16.23
C SER A 584 -60.49 5.13 -17.57
N SER A 585 -61.45 5.43 -18.45
CA SER A 585 -61.19 5.97 -19.79
C SER A 585 -60.95 7.48 -19.84
N SER A 586 -61.34 8.19 -18.78
CA SER A 586 -61.20 9.63 -18.53
C SER A 586 -59.76 10.10 -18.39
N VAL A 587 -58.88 9.29 -17.79
CA VAL A 587 -57.44 9.56 -17.65
C VAL A 587 -56.69 8.53 -18.50
N PRO A 588 -56.36 8.84 -19.76
CA PRO A 588 -55.69 7.92 -20.68
C PRO A 588 -54.44 7.28 -20.09
N SER A 589 -53.66 8.05 -19.32
CA SER A 589 -52.40 7.59 -18.74
C SER A 589 -52.59 6.50 -17.68
N MET A 590 -53.73 6.44 -16.99
CA MET A 590 -53.98 5.53 -15.86
C MET A 590 -54.81 4.29 -16.24
N LYS A 591 -55.05 4.06 -17.53
CA LYS A 591 -55.74 2.88 -18.06
C LYS A 591 -55.01 1.56 -17.75
N THR A 592 -53.68 1.60 -17.69
CA THR A 592 -52.83 0.43 -17.45
C THR A 592 -51.85 0.69 -16.32
N VAL A 593 -51.44 -0.36 -15.61
CA VAL A 593 -50.47 -0.24 -14.50
C VAL A 593 -49.16 0.42 -14.95
N PRO A 594 -48.53 0.04 -16.09
CA PRO A 594 -47.31 0.72 -16.54
C PRO A 594 -47.52 2.20 -16.88
N GLY A 595 -48.68 2.54 -17.47
CA GLY A 595 -49.05 3.92 -17.76
C GLY A 595 -49.21 4.75 -16.48
N LEU A 596 -49.85 4.18 -15.45
CA LEU A 596 -49.98 4.82 -14.15
C LEU A 596 -48.62 5.05 -13.49
N LEU A 597 -47.76 4.02 -13.45
CA LEU A 597 -46.42 4.15 -12.86
C LEU A 597 -45.58 5.21 -13.59
N TYR A 598 -45.68 5.26 -14.91
CA TYR A 598 -45.03 6.31 -15.72
C TYR A 598 -45.61 7.70 -15.43
N SER A 599 -46.94 7.83 -15.36
CA SER A 599 -47.60 9.09 -15.01
C SER A 599 -47.21 9.57 -13.61
N LEU A 600 -47.11 8.67 -12.63
CA LEU A 600 -46.71 9.00 -11.27
C LEU A 600 -45.24 9.44 -11.21
N TYR A 601 -44.36 8.81 -11.99
CA TYR A 601 -42.98 9.26 -12.17
C TYR A 601 -42.88 10.65 -12.83
N ARG A 602 -43.75 10.96 -13.81
CA ARG A 602 -43.80 12.31 -14.40
C ARG A 602 -44.22 13.36 -13.38
N ILE A 603 -45.16 13.02 -12.49
CA ILE A 603 -45.58 13.91 -11.40
C ILE A 603 -44.40 14.23 -10.47
N THR A 604 -43.52 13.27 -10.15
CA THR A 604 -42.35 13.54 -9.27
C THR A 604 -41.31 14.47 -9.89
N LEU A 605 -41.22 14.49 -11.23
CA LEU A 605 -40.39 15.44 -11.98
C LEU A 605 -41.08 16.80 -12.20
N VAL A 606 -42.31 16.97 -11.72
CA VAL A 606 -43.14 18.16 -11.97
C VAL A 606 -43.31 18.41 -13.48
N ASP A 607 -43.46 17.33 -14.24
CA ASP A 607 -43.76 17.36 -15.68
C ASP A 607 -45.28 17.39 -15.92
N GLU A 608 -45.74 17.70 -17.14
CA GLU A 608 -47.17 17.83 -17.45
C GLU A 608 -47.96 16.55 -17.19
N TYR A 609 -48.81 16.56 -16.16
CA TYR A 609 -49.72 15.45 -15.85
C TYR A 609 -51.18 15.87 -16.08
N GLU A 610 -52.04 14.88 -16.38
CA GLU A 610 -53.46 15.08 -16.75
C GLU A 610 -54.33 15.46 -15.52
N TYR A 611 -53.95 16.51 -14.78
CA TYR A 611 -54.61 16.95 -13.55
C TYR A 611 -56.08 17.28 -13.77
N ALA A 612 -56.40 18.01 -14.84
CA ALA A 612 -57.76 18.37 -15.18
C ALA A 612 -58.66 17.13 -15.33
N ALA A 613 -58.14 16.07 -15.96
CA ALA A 613 -58.85 14.81 -16.12
C ALA A 613 -59.07 14.08 -14.78
N MET A 614 -58.10 14.13 -13.87
CA MET A 614 -58.24 13.57 -12.52
C MET A 614 -59.27 14.33 -11.68
N VAL A 615 -59.27 15.67 -11.74
CA VAL A 615 -60.26 16.51 -11.04
C VAL A 615 -61.67 16.24 -11.55
N THR A 616 -61.85 16.01 -12.85
CA THR A 616 -63.18 15.63 -13.40
C THR A 616 -63.67 14.26 -12.92
N MET A 617 -62.78 13.38 -12.43
CA MET A 617 -63.18 12.09 -11.85
C MET A 617 -63.53 12.20 -10.37
N ASP A 618 -62.66 12.87 -9.60
CA ASP A 618 -62.86 13.05 -8.17
C ASP A 618 -62.30 14.42 -7.76
N GLU A 619 -63.21 15.36 -7.51
CA GLU A 619 -62.89 16.74 -7.16
C GLU A 619 -62.15 16.86 -5.81
N VAL A 620 -62.27 15.86 -4.92
CA VAL A 620 -61.70 15.89 -3.57
C VAL A 620 -60.39 15.11 -3.52
N MET A 621 -60.38 13.91 -4.07
CA MET A 621 -59.23 13.02 -3.98
C MET A 621 -58.10 13.41 -4.94
N ALA A 622 -58.42 14.02 -6.09
CA ALA A 622 -57.41 14.49 -7.04
C ALA A 622 -56.48 15.58 -6.45
N PRO A 623 -56.97 16.69 -5.87
CA PRO A 623 -56.11 17.67 -5.20
C PRO A 623 -55.41 17.08 -3.97
N LEU A 624 -56.06 16.18 -3.22
CA LEU A 624 -55.46 15.57 -2.04
C LEU A 624 -54.25 14.71 -2.42
N LEU A 625 -54.43 13.70 -3.29
CA LEU A 625 -53.36 12.78 -3.68
C LEU A 625 -52.26 13.48 -4.46
N CYS A 626 -52.59 14.36 -5.41
CA CYS A 626 -51.58 15.10 -6.16
C CYS A 626 -50.83 16.08 -5.26
N GLY A 627 -51.53 16.80 -4.38
CA GLY A 627 -50.92 17.76 -3.46
C GLY A 627 -50.01 17.11 -2.42
N THR A 628 -50.45 16.03 -1.77
CA THR A 628 -49.64 15.34 -0.76
C THR A 628 -48.47 14.59 -1.40
N PHE A 629 -48.66 13.99 -2.59
CA PHE A 629 -47.58 13.34 -3.32
C PHE A 629 -46.55 14.33 -3.85
N LEU A 630 -46.96 15.50 -4.37
CA LEU A 630 -46.03 16.56 -4.78
C LEU A 630 -45.28 17.15 -3.59
N ALA A 631 -45.96 17.38 -2.45
CA ALA A 631 -45.30 17.85 -1.24
C ALA A 631 -44.27 16.81 -0.74
N ALA A 632 -44.65 15.53 -0.67
CA ALA A 632 -43.74 14.46 -0.27
C ALA A 632 -42.57 14.29 -1.26
N SER A 633 -42.83 14.30 -2.58
CA SER A 633 -41.78 14.11 -3.59
C SER A 633 -40.85 15.32 -3.74
N SER A 634 -41.36 16.55 -3.70
CA SER A 634 -40.52 17.76 -3.75
C SER A 634 -39.64 17.92 -2.51
N ILE A 635 -40.17 17.65 -1.31
CA ILE A 635 -39.43 17.82 -0.05
C ILE A 635 -38.49 16.64 0.21
N LEU A 636 -38.96 15.39 0.03
CA LEU A 636 -38.16 14.19 0.38
C LEU A 636 -37.38 13.61 -0.79
N CYS A 637 -37.80 13.78 -2.05
CA CYS A 637 -37.17 13.05 -3.16
C CYS A 637 -36.07 13.87 -3.84
N VAL A 638 -36.38 15.08 -4.32
CA VAL A 638 -35.40 15.90 -5.05
C VAL A 638 -34.40 16.56 -4.10
N ASN A 639 -34.87 17.21 -3.04
CA ASN A 639 -33.99 17.96 -2.13
C ASN A 639 -33.08 17.05 -1.30
N LEU A 640 -33.59 15.90 -0.83
CA LEU A 640 -32.79 14.92 -0.10
C LEU A 640 -31.75 14.25 -1.01
N LEU A 641 -32.12 13.91 -2.27
CA LEU A 641 -31.18 13.36 -3.23
C LEU A 641 -30.06 14.35 -3.54
N ILE A 642 -30.38 15.63 -3.77
CA ILE A 642 -29.38 16.68 -3.99
C ILE A 642 -28.46 16.82 -2.77
N ALA A 643 -29.01 16.80 -1.56
CA ALA A 643 -28.21 16.87 -0.33
C ALA A 643 -27.26 15.68 -0.19
N LEU A 644 -27.76 14.45 -0.42
CA LEU A 644 -26.98 13.22 -0.38
C LEU A 644 -25.86 13.23 -1.44
N LEU A 645 -26.19 13.60 -2.68
CA LEU A 645 -25.22 13.71 -3.76
C LEU A 645 -24.16 14.77 -3.49
N THR A 646 -24.53 15.90 -2.87
CA THR A 646 -23.59 16.98 -2.53
C THR A 646 -22.62 16.54 -1.43
N ASP A 647 -23.10 15.85 -0.40
CA ASP A 647 -22.26 15.32 0.67
C ASP A 647 -21.30 14.25 0.15
N THR A 648 -21.80 13.31 -0.67
CA THR A 648 -20.95 12.30 -1.31
C THR A 648 -19.93 12.92 -2.26
N PHE A 649 -20.33 13.93 -3.04
CA PHE A 649 -19.41 14.69 -3.90
C PHE A 649 -18.25 15.23 -3.08
N GLN A 650 -18.52 15.91 -1.95
CA GLN A 650 -17.49 16.49 -1.11
C GLN A 650 -16.57 15.43 -0.47
N ARG A 651 -17.14 14.36 0.12
CA ARG A 651 -16.36 13.28 0.74
C ARG A 651 -15.48 12.53 -0.25
N VAL A 652 -15.97 12.32 -1.47
CA VAL A 652 -15.27 11.54 -2.49
C VAL A 652 -14.28 12.39 -3.28
N HIS A 653 -14.51 13.71 -3.41
CA HIS A 653 -13.68 14.59 -4.24
C HIS A 653 -12.19 14.52 -3.88
N ASP A 654 -11.83 14.54 -2.60
CA ASP A 654 -10.43 14.54 -2.16
C ASP A 654 -9.72 13.22 -2.52
N ASN A 655 -10.41 12.09 -2.38
CA ASN A 655 -9.89 10.78 -2.80
C ASN A 655 -10.00 10.55 -4.31
N SER A 656 -10.92 11.22 -5.00
CA SER A 656 -11.17 11.03 -6.44
C SER A 656 -10.00 11.52 -7.28
N GLN A 657 -9.28 12.55 -6.83
CA GLN A 657 -8.06 13.02 -7.51
C GLN A 657 -6.95 11.98 -7.44
N ALA A 658 -6.69 11.40 -6.26
CA ALA A 658 -5.71 10.34 -6.09
C ALA A 658 -6.10 9.10 -6.90
N ASN A 659 -7.37 8.71 -6.90
CA ASN A 659 -7.90 7.64 -7.73
C ASN A 659 -7.74 7.92 -9.24
N ALA A 660 -7.96 9.15 -9.70
CA ALA A 660 -7.78 9.50 -11.11
C ALA A 660 -6.29 9.42 -11.53
N VAL A 661 -5.38 9.88 -10.67
CA VAL A 661 -3.92 9.75 -10.90
C VAL A 661 -3.51 8.28 -10.89
N MET A 662 -4.10 7.47 -10.00
CA MET A 662 -3.91 6.02 -9.97
C MET A 662 -4.33 5.36 -11.29
N GLN A 663 -5.48 5.75 -11.83
CA GLN A 663 -5.97 5.23 -13.11
C GLN A 663 -5.12 5.70 -14.29
N GLN A 664 -4.65 6.94 -14.26
CA GLN A 664 -3.68 7.43 -15.23
C GLN A 664 -2.39 6.58 -15.19
N ALA A 665 -1.87 6.30 -13.99
CA ALA A 665 -0.69 5.46 -13.82
C ALA A 665 -0.91 4.02 -14.31
N ALA A 666 -2.08 3.44 -14.04
CA ALA A 666 -2.46 2.13 -14.56
C ALA A 666 -2.45 2.09 -16.09
N VAL A 667 -3.02 3.10 -16.76
CA VAL A 667 -2.98 3.20 -18.23
C VAL A 667 -1.56 3.40 -18.74
N VAL A 668 -0.72 4.19 -18.07
CA VAL A 668 0.70 4.32 -18.42
C VAL A 668 1.42 2.97 -18.36
N LEU A 669 1.15 2.14 -17.35
CA LEU A 669 1.74 0.81 -17.23
C LEU A 669 1.18 -0.16 -18.30
N GLN A 670 -0.11 -0.09 -18.61
CA GLN A 670 -0.73 -0.89 -19.67
C GLN A 670 -0.14 -0.55 -21.04
N VAL A 671 -0.08 0.75 -21.40
CA VAL A 671 0.49 1.24 -22.65
C VAL A 671 1.97 0.87 -22.75
N GLY A 672 2.74 1.02 -21.67
CA GLY A 672 4.16 0.63 -21.65
C GLY A 672 4.40 -0.87 -21.85
N SER A 673 3.39 -1.71 -21.59
CA SER A 673 3.48 -3.15 -21.85
C SER A 673 3.17 -3.54 -23.30
N MET A 674 2.68 -2.61 -24.12
CA MET A 674 2.33 -2.88 -25.52
C MET A 674 3.59 -2.89 -26.39
N THR A 675 3.88 -4.05 -26.97
CA THR A 675 5.10 -4.29 -27.78
C THR A 675 5.22 -3.36 -28.99
N PHE A 676 4.10 -3.00 -29.61
CA PHE A 676 4.09 -2.10 -30.76
C PHE A 676 4.51 -0.68 -30.39
N LEU A 677 3.97 -0.14 -29.29
CA LEU A 677 4.25 1.23 -28.84
C LEU A 677 5.65 1.35 -28.24
N ARG A 678 6.19 0.25 -27.68
CA ARG A 678 7.55 0.18 -27.12
C ARG A 678 8.65 0.55 -28.11
N ARG A 679 8.42 0.37 -29.41
CA ARG A 679 9.40 0.74 -30.47
C ARG A 679 9.52 2.24 -30.70
N PHE A 680 8.52 3.03 -30.26
CA PHE A 680 8.42 4.46 -30.56
C PHE A 680 8.98 5.35 -29.45
N TYR A 681 9.43 4.80 -28.33
CA TYR A 681 9.99 5.58 -27.23
C TYR A 681 11.25 4.94 -26.65
N ASP A 682 12.15 5.79 -26.13
CA ASP A 682 13.42 5.38 -25.53
C ASP A 682 13.22 4.97 -24.06
N GLU A 683 13.40 3.69 -23.75
CA GLU A 683 13.33 3.13 -22.39
C GLU A 683 14.44 3.70 -21.48
N GLN A 684 15.55 4.18 -22.04
CA GLN A 684 16.67 4.75 -21.27
C GLN A 684 16.51 6.24 -20.98
N TYR A 685 15.43 6.88 -21.44
CA TYR A 685 15.23 8.31 -21.24
C TYR A 685 15.27 8.70 -19.75
N ILE A 686 14.67 7.89 -18.89
CA ILE A 686 14.57 8.17 -17.44
C ILE A 686 15.93 7.98 -16.77
N SER A 687 16.68 6.92 -17.10
CA SER A 687 18.00 6.70 -16.53
C SER A 687 19.02 7.73 -16.99
N LYS A 688 18.93 8.19 -18.25
CA LYS A 688 19.89 9.11 -18.87
C LYS A 688 19.65 10.59 -18.56
N TYR A 689 18.39 11.02 -18.47
CA TYR A 689 18.04 12.45 -18.38
C TYR A 689 17.29 12.83 -17.10
N CYS A 690 16.89 11.88 -16.26
CA CYS A 690 16.11 12.17 -15.03
C CYS A 690 16.90 11.91 -13.74
N SER A 691 18.20 12.22 -13.75
CA SER A 691 19.17 11.89 -12.69
C SER A 691 20.33 12.92 -12.57
N PRO A 692 20.08 14.17 -12.13
CA PRO A 692 18.82 14.71 -11.66
C PRO A 692 18.01 15.44 -12.74
N LEU A 693 16.68 15.35 -12.66
CA LEU A 693 15.79 16.25 -13.42
C LEU A 693 15.59 17.55 -12.64
N ALA A 694 16.07 18.67 -13.18
CA ALA A 694 15.83 20.00 -12.62
C ALA A 694 14.48 20.57 -13.08
N ASP A 695 13.72 21.13 -12.15
CA ASP A 695 12.46 21.83 -12.42
C ASP A 695 12.37 23.10 -11.55
N ASN A 696 11.70 24.14 -12.05
CA ASN A 696 11.54 25.38 -11.27
C ASN A 696 10.43 25.18 -10.21
N ILE A 697 10.64 25.69 -8.99
CA ILE A 697 9.65 25.59 -7.90
C ILE A 697 8.28 26.18 -8.31
N THR A 698 8.28 27.20 -9.18
CA THR A 698 7.06 27.84 -9.70
C THR A 698 6.28 26.98 -10.70
N ALA A 699 6.89 25.95 -11.30
CA ALA A 699 6.23 25.07 -12.27
C ALA A 699 5.46 23.91 -11.59
N VAL A 700 5.80 23.58 -10.33
CA VAL A 700 5.17 22.47 -9.59
C VAL A 700 3.84 22.88 -8.95
N SER A 701 3.57 24.19 -8.82
CA SER A 701 2.27 24.68 -8.34
C SER A 701 1.11 24.45 -9.31
N GLY A 702 1.38 24.10 -10.58
CA GLY A 702 0.33 23.83 -11.58
C GLY A 702 -0.64 22.71 -11.21
N PHE A 703 -0.26 21.79 -10.32
CA PHE A 703 -1.09 20.64 -9.93
C PHE A 703 -2.28 21.01 -9.02
N HIS A 704 -2.13 22.06 -8.20
CA HIS A 704 -3.21 22.61 -7.37
C HIS A 704 -3.77 23.91 -7.95
N TYR A 705 -3.01 24.62 -8.78
CA TYR A 705 -3.47 25.84 -9.45
C TYR A 705 -4.40 25.54 -10.61
N GLU A 706 -4.17 24.58 -11.52
CA GLU A 706 -5.07 24.43 -12.69
C GLU A 706 -6.54 24.16 -12.30
N THR A 707 -6.79 23.31 -11.31
CA THR A 707 -8.17 23.04 -10.85
C THR A 707 -8.74 24.16 -9.98
N LYS A 708 -7.89 24.90 -9.24
CA LYS A 708 -8.34 26.07 -8.46
C LYS A 708 -8.59 27.27 -9.36
N ASP A 709 -7.70 27.56 -10.31
CA ASP A 709 -7.83 28.61 -11.34
C ASP A 709 -9.04 28.35 -12.20
N ILE A 710 -9.26 27.13 -12.70
CA ILE A 710 -10.46 26.84 -13.48
C ILE A 710 -11.72 27.01 -12.61
N LYS A 711 -11.71 26.59 -11.34
CA LYS A 711 -12.84 26.82 -10.42
C LYS A 711 -13.04 28.30 -10.10
N THR A 712 -11.98 29.08 -9.89
CA THR A 712 -12.07 30.52 -9.61
C THR A 712 -12.45 31.30 -10.85
N GLN A 713 -11.98 30.90 -12.02
CA GLN A 713 -12.29 31.51 -13.31
C GLN A 713 -13.72 31.17 -13.72
N ILE A 714 -14.19 29.93 -13.52
CA ILE A 714 -15.61 29.57 -13.66
C ILE A 714 -16.46 30.38 -12.68
N LYS A 715 -16.04 30.49 -11.42
CA LYS A 715 -16.74 31.28 -10.41
C LYS A 715 -16.80 32.77 -10.78
N GLU A 716 -15.70 33.36 -11.23
CA GLU A 716 -15.64 34.75 -11.69
C GLU A 716 -16.53 34.97 -12.91
N THR A 717 -16.54 34.04 -13.88
CA THR A 717 -17.46 34.13 -15.03
C THR A 717 -18.92 33.98 -14.61
N LEU A 718 -19.22 33.10 -13.64
CA LEU A 718 -20.58 32.91 -13.14
C LEU A 718 -21.06 34.12 -12.33
N ASP A 719 -20.19 34.70 -11.50
CA ASP A 719 -20.46 35.93 -10.73
C ASP A 719 -20.67 37.12 -11.68
N GLN A 720 -19.92 37.22 -12.78
CA GLN A 720 -20.14 38.24 -13.81
C GLN A 720 -21.48 38.06 -14.53
N ILE A 721 -21.86 36.82 -14.87
CA ILE A 721 -23.16 36.53 -15.51
C ILE A 721 -24.31 36.86 -14.56
N LEU A 722 -24.18 36.55 -13.26
CA LEU A 722 -25.18 36.87 -12.24
C LEU A 722 -25.34 38.37 -12.04
N VAL A 723 -24.24 39.13 -12.07
CA VAL A 723 -24.28 40.61 -12.00
C VAL A 723 -24.95 41.19 -13.24
N LEU A 724 -24.60 40.71 -14.45
CA LEU A 724 -25.24 41.15 -15.69
C LEU A 724 -26.73 40.80 -15.73
N GLN A 725 -27.12 39.63 -15.23
CA GLN A 725 -28.53 39.30 -15.04
C GLN A 725 -29.18 40.30 -14.10
N LYS A 726 -28.62 40.52 -12.90
CA LYS A 726 -29.17 41.45 -11.93
C LYS A 726 -29.34 42.86 -12.49
N ASP A 727 -28.37 43.35 -13.26
CA ASP A 727 -28.44 44.64 -13.94
C ASP A 727 -29.52 44.65 -15.03
N THR A 728 -29.76 43.55 -15.74
CA THR A 728 -30.89 43.44 -16.68
C THR A 728 -32.26 43.38 -16.00
N TRP A 729 -32.37 42.76 -14.81
CA TRP A 729 -33.60 42.74 -14.01
C TRP A 729 -33.89 44.09 -13.35
N GLU A 730 -32.84 44.85 -12.97
CA GLU A 730 -32.97 46.21 -12.43
C GLU A 730 -33.20 47.27 -13.53
N ALA A 731 -32.86 46.96 -14.79
CA ALA A 731 -33.07 47.82 -15.96
C ALA A 731 -34.45 47.64 -16.63
N GLU A 732 -35.30 46.73 -16.17
CA GLU A 732 -36.72 46.70 -16.56
C GLU A 732 -37.52 47.64 -15.63
N PRO A 733 -37.91 48.85 -16.08
CA PRO A 733 -38.85 49.65 -15.32
C PRO A 733 -40.20 48.94 -15.33
N SER A 734 -40.71 48.65 -14.14
CA SER A 734 -42.08 48.23 -13.86
C SER A 734 -43.07 48.85 -14.86
N ARG A 735 -43.61 48.02 -15.75
CA ARG A 735 -44.77 48.34 -16.57
C ARG A 735 -45.96 47.53 -16.09
#